data_AF-A0A930ZJK2-F1
#
_entry.id   AF-A0A930ZJK2-F1
#
_cell.length_a   1.000
_cell.length_b   1.000
_cell.length_c   1.000
_cell.angle_alpha   90.00
_cell.angle_beta   90.00
_cell.angle_gamma   90.00
#
_symmetry.space_group_name_H-M   'P 1'
#
loop_
_entity.id
_entity.type
_entity.pdbx_description
1 polymer ?
#
loop_
_entity_poly.entity_id
_entity_poly.type
_entity_poly.pdbx_seq_one_letter_code
_entity_poly.pdbx_strand_id
1 'polypeptide(L)'
;MPDSTLVVVESPAKAKSIAKMLGAGFEVKASKGHVADLPERDMGVDVANDFAPAYEVKKDKKPVVDELKRAAKGKRVLIATDPDREGEAIGWHVARLLDLDPTNNLRVEFHEITPRVVREAVRKPRPIDQSLVDAQQARRVLDRLVGYQLSPVLSMEFRRRALSAGRVQSVALRLIVEREQAIEAFVPQEYWTVEGQFESEAAKFKAMLYSVGKERVQQGEKFLITNEAQARDIANRIKGISSYRIASLERRERKRNPAAPFTTSTLQQAASSRMGWTASRTMRVAQRLYEGVDLPEGTVGLITYMRTDSVRVSQDALDEVRKMIPDKFGKPYLPEKANFYSTKKAANAQDAHEAVRPTSALRTPDSIKNRLEEDEYKLYNLVWQHFVASQMTPAVFDQTTVNVEGQVSGAAGHTSDALGEFTFRAVGSVLKFDGFLKVYGREEGDDAENLLPPLRENAPAKLLDLKPEQHFTEPPPRYSDASLVKVMEEMGIGRPSTYAPTIDTLERRQYLERQNKSLRPTPLGREVIGYLVQAFPGVVAYEFTARMEERLDAVEEGKALWPKVVREFYEPFLDEYAKIPQKLCPVCGRPMELRVSRFGQFLGCTGYPECKHTERLEAKKAAEPIGEECPKCHQGQLVRRHGRYGSFISCSRYPDCDYTRDESPSTGIECPKCHAGEIVQRISKRGKPYYRCNNSACDFLAFDKVLESKCAICGWNEIQKGKDKVACSNPSCQRYGGPDLQALNERRAERASKVKSRGAKARGKGTTAKKATKEPAGPPATWAQLEPLIVAVGLPTDQAEMAHRTQGAQSAVPAAAKALGLEEGAALKLFRQAMFKLRMEFGRSRKPVGEKPKAAPRKAANDKPATWKDLEPFLSKAGITPEQAEVARRTQGAQKAVAEVAKGLGKSKDDTLKLFRQAMFKIRMEYGKAKKEMVGA
;
A
#
# COMPACT_ATOMS: atom_id res chain seq x y z
N MET A 1 27.65 -30.50 15.98
CA MET A 1 26.75 -29.71 15.09
C MET A 1 25.39 -29.70 15.76
N PRO A 2 24.66 -28.57 15.84
CA PRO A 2 23.31 -28.61 16.40
C PRO A 2 22.42 -29.57 15.60
N ASP A 3 21.69 -30.45 16.27
CA ASP A 3 20.82 -31.48 15.66
C ASP A 3 19.59 -30.90 14.93
N SER A 4 19.37 -29.57 14.99
CA SER A 4 18.21 -28.90 14.42
C SER A 4 18.59 -27.53 13.83
N THR A 5 18.03 -27.23 12.64
CA THR A 5 18.21 -25.96 11.92
C THR A 5 16.91 -25.15 11.93
N LEU A 6 16.98 -23.87 12.28
CA LEU A 6 15.89 -22.90 12.12
C LEU A 6 16.00 -22.23 10.76
N VAL A 7 14.91 -22.20 9.99
CA VAL A 7 14.79 -21.45 8.74
C VAL A 7 13.77 -20.32 8.95
N VAL A 8 14.17 -19.07 8.69
CA VAL A 8 13.31 -17.90 8.81
C VAL A 8 12.92 -17.38 7.43
N VAL A 9 11.63 -17.22 7.17
CA VAL A 9 11.06 -16.74 5.89
C VAL A 9 10.17 -15.50 6.12
N GLU A 10 9.75 -14.79 5.08
CA GLU A 10 8.94 -13.58 5.26
C GLU A 10 7.46 -13.85 5.61
N SER A 11 6.84 -14.89 5.06
CA SER A 11 5.39 -15.14 5.20
C SER A 11 5.02 -16.47 5.87
N PRO A 12 3.90 -16.55 6.61
CA PRO A 12 3.44 -17.79 7.23
C PRO A 12 3.10 -18.90 6.23
N ALA A 13 2.58 -18.54 5.05
CA ALA A 13 2.24 -19.51 4.01
C ALA A 13 3.51 -20.17 3.47
N LYS A 14 4.52 -19.37 3.12
CA LYS A 14 5.85 -19.85 2.71
C LYS A 14 6.51 -20.72 3.78
N ALA A 15 6.36 -20.36 5.06
CA ALA A 15 6.89 -21.16 6.16
C ALA A 15 6.28 -22.57 6.20
N LYS A 16 4.96 -22.66 6.01
CA LYS A 16 4.24 -23.94 5.95
C LYS A 16 4.68 -24.79 4.75
N SER A 17 4.83 -24.18 3.58
CA SER A 17 5.29 -24.85 2.35
C SER A 17 6.70 -25.42 2.53
N ILE A 18 7.65 -24.58 2.95
CA ILE A 18 9.06 -24.96 3.11
C ILE A 18 9.25 -25.99 4.24
N ALA A 19 8.48 -25.89 5.34
CA ALA A 19 8.53 -26.88 6.41
C ALA A 19 8.19 -28.30 5.91
N LYS A 20 7.17 -28.42 5.05
CA LYS A 20 6.79 -29.71 4.44
C LYS A 20 7.88 -30.25 3.50
N MET A 21 8.62 -29.38 2.81
CA MET A 21 9.66 -29.78 1.84
C MET A 21 10.95 -30.27 2.51
N LEU A 22 11.34 -29.61 3.61
CA LEU A 22 12.57 -29.90 4.34
C LEU A 22 12.41 -31.07 5.32
N GLY A 23 11.24 -31.23 5.94
CA GLY A 23 10.93 -32.36 6.82
C GLY A 23 11.67 -32.30 8.16
N ALA A 24 11.97 -33.48 8.72
CA ALA A 24 12.57 -33.61 10.04
C ALA A 24 13.97 -32.97 10.11
N GLY A 25 14.31 -32.37 11.27
CA GLY A 25 15.56 -31.65 11.48
C GLY A 25 15.49 -30.14 11.20
N PHE A 26 14.43 -29.67 10.54
CA PHE A 26 14.19 -28.25 10.27
C PHE A 26 12.98 -27.71 11.03
N GLU A 27 13.14 -26.57 11.68
CA GLU A 27 12.03 -25.74 12.15
C GLU A 27 11.93 -24.52 11.23
N VAL A 28 10.73 -24.21 10.72
CA VAL A 28 10.54 -23.06 9.82
C VAL A 28 9.60 -22.05 10.47
N LYS A 29 10.02 -20.79 10.55
CA LYS A 29 9.28 -19.68 11.17
C LYS A 29 9.19 -18.48 10.23
N ALA A 30 8.15 -17.67 10.41
CA ALA A 30 7.93 -16.48 9.60
C ALA A 30 8.19 -15.19 10.38
N SER A 31 8.92 -14.23 9.78
CA SER A 31 9.09 -12.87 10.29
C SER A 31 7.82 -12.02 10.15
N LYS A 32 6.89 -12.44 9.28
CA LYS A 32 5.67 -11.72 8.91
C LYS A 32 5.98 -10.35 8.31
N GLY A 33 6.90 -10.33 7.34
CA GLY A 33 7.43 -9.14 6.67
C GLY A 33 8.50 -8.41 7.48
N HIS A 34 8.58 -7.09 7.31
CA HIS A 34 9.50 -6.21 8.04
C HIS A 34 9.26 -6.27 9.56
N VAL A 35 10.32 -6.59 10.31
CA VAL A 35 10.34 -6.65 11.79
C VAL A 35 10.90 -5.40 12.44
N ALA A 36 11.74 -4.66 11.71
CA ALA A 36 12.26 -3.35 12.10
C ALA A 36 11.90 -2.31 11.03
N ASP A 37 11.80 -1.06 11.44
CA ASP A 37 11.64 0.09 10.54
C ASP A 37 12.17 1.35 11.25
N LEU A 38 12.29 2.45 10.52
CA LEU A 38 12.54 3.77 11.09
C LEU A 38 11.42 4.16 12.07
N PRO A 39 11.70 4.96 13.12
CA PRO A 39 10.73 5.31 14.15
C PRO A 39 9.49 5.99 13.54
N GLU A 40 8.32 5.76 14.11
CA GLU A 40 7.05 6.30 13.55
C GLU A 40 6.92 7.82 13.72
N ARG A 41 7.56 8.41 14.75
CA ARG A 41 7.34 9.80 15.17
C ARG A 41 8.51 10.72 14.84
N ASP A 42 9.72 10.18 14.87
CA ASP A 42 10.96 10.93 14.63
C ASP A 42 11.50 10.62 13.24
N MET A 43 12.35 11.51 12.71
CA MET A 43 12.96 11.33 11.39
C MET A 43 13.71 9.99 11.30
N GLY A 44 14.44 9.62 12.36
CA GLY A 44 15.16 8.35 12.47
C GLY A 44 16.37 8.23 11.55
N VAL A 45 16.84 9.34 10.98
CA VAL A 45 17.95 9.39 10.03
C VAL A 45 18.90 10.49 10.49
N ASP A 46 20.17 10.15 10.72
CA ASP A 46 21.20 11.13 11.04
C ASP A 46 21.88 11.64 9.76
N VAL A 47 21.36 12.76 9.25
CA VAL A 47 21.86 13.40 8.02
C VAL A 47 23.33 13.83 8.13
N ALA A 48 23.82 14.17 9.33
CA ALA A 48 25.19 14.62 9.53
C ALA A 48 26.20 13.47 9.51
N ASN A 49 25.76 12.26 9.79
CA ASN A 49 26.58 11.05 9.84
C ASN A 49 26.17 10.09 8.72
N ASP A 50 26.35 10.55 7.47
CA ASP A 50 26.08 9.77 6.25
C ASP A 50 24.71 9.08 6.23
N PHE A 51 23.69 9.81 6.69
CA PHE A 51 22.30 9.37 6.73
C PHE A 51 22.05 8.10 7.55
N ALA A 52 22.89 7.83 8.56
CA ALA A 52 22.78 6.63 9.38
C ALA A 52 21.35 6.44 9.94
N PRO A 53 20.67 5.32 9.61
CA PRO A 53 19.31 5.08 10.07
C PRO A 53 19.29 4.48 11.49
N ALA A 54 18.37 4.98 12.32
CA ALA A 54 18.07 4.45 13.64
C ALA A 54 16.86 3.50 13.57
N TYR A 55 17.10 2.21 13.30
CA TYR A 55 16.04 1.22 13.23
C TYR A 55 15.51 0.81 14.59
N GLU A 56 14.19 0.67 14.70
CA GLU A 56 13.50 0.17 15.88
C GLU A 56 12.64 -1.06 15.54
N VAL A 57 12.49 -1.97 16.50
CA VAL A 57 11.53 -3.07 16.37
C VAL A 57 10.12 -2.52 16.37
N LYS A 58 9.36 -2.86 15.33
CA LYS A 58 7.96 -2.45 15.22
C LYS A 58 7.15 -3.00 16.40
N LYS A 59 6.29 -2.18 16.99
CA LYS A 59 5.57 -2.52 18.23
C LYS A 59 4.74 -3.80 18.10
N ASP A 60 4.08 -3.98 16.97
CA ASP A 60 3.28 -5.16 16.63
C ASP A 60 4.13 -6.41 16.32
N LYS A 61 5.43 -6.23 16.07
CA LYS A 61 6.37 -7.32 15.71
C LYS A 61 7.23 -7.80 16.88
N LYS A 62 7.22 -7.13 18.04
CA LYS A 62 7.93 -7.59 19.25
C LYS A 62 7.64 -9.07 19.60
N PRO A 63 6.37 -9.54 19.62
CA PRO A 63 6.09 -10.95 19.92
C PRO A 63 6.70 -11.93 18.90
N VAL A 64 6.79 -11.51 17.63
CA VAL A 64 7.40 -12.32 16.56
C VAL A 64 8.90 -12.42 16.75
N VAL A 65 9.57 -11.29 17.05
CA VAL A 65 11.01 -11.29 17.33
C VAL A 65 11.34 -12.14 18.55
N ASP A 66 10.54 -12.05 19.62
CA ASP A 66 10.72 -12.87 20.83
C ASP A 66 10.50 -14.37 20.56
N GLU A 67 9.61 -14.72 19.63
CA GLU A 67 9.44 -16.10 19.16
C GLU A 67 10.66 -16.56 18.37
N LEU A 68 11.16 -15.77 17.42
CA LEU A 68 12.34 -16.10 16.63
C LEU A 68 13.60 -16.25 17.50
N LYS A 69 13.80 -15.36 18.49
CA LYS A 69 14.90 -15.47 19.46
C LYS A 69 14.86 -16.78 20.24
N ARG A 70 13.67 -17.19 20.68
CA ARG A 70 13.48 -18.48 21.38
C ARG A 70 13.75 -19.67 20.47
N ALA A 71 13.27 -19.62 19.22
CA ALA A 71 13.46 -20.70 18.25
C ALA A 71 14.92 -20.83 17.81
N ALA A 72 15.67 -19.72 17.74
CA ALA A 72 17.07 -19.69 17.33
C ALA A 72 18.04 -20.30 18.37
N LYS A 73 17.63 -20.36 19.64
CA LYS A 73 18.51 -20.76 20.74
C LYS A 73 19.00 -22.21 20.55
N GLY A 74 20.32 -22.37 20.43
CA GLY A 74 20.97 -23.67 20.27
C GLY A 74 20.81 -24.32 18.88
N LYS A 75 20.37 -23.56 17.87
CA LYS A 75 20.17 -24.05 16.50
C LYS A 75 21.04 -23.31 15.50
N ARG A 76 21.35 -23.96 14.37
CA ARG A 76 21.83 -23.25 13.19
C ARG A 76 20.68 -22.42 12.63
N VAL A 77 20.91 -21.16 12.27
CA VAL A 77 19.87 -20.30 11.68
C VAL A 77 20.18 -20.03 10.21
N LEU A 78 19.16 -20.21 9.37
CA LEU A 78 19.16 -19.84 7.96
C LEU A 78 18.02 -18.86 7.69
N ILE A 79 18.25 -17.94 6.76
CA ILE A 79 17.31 -16.89 6.36
C ILE A 79 16.97 -17.10 4.88
N ALA A 80 15.70 -17.39 4.62
CA ALA A 80 15.16 -17.77 3.32
C ALA A 80 14.07 -16.77 2.87
N THR A 81 14.37 -15.47 2.96
CA THR A 81 13.50 -14.39 2.49
C THR A 81 13.46 -14.32 0.97
N ASP A 82 12.54 -13.55 0.40
CA ASP A 82 12.41 -13.36 -1.05
C ASP A 82 13.73 -12.89 -1.71
N PRO A 83 13.98 -13.27 -2.98
CA PRO A 83 15.21 -12.94 -3.70
C PRO A 83 15.11 -11.53 -4.34
N ASP A 84 14.83 -10.51 -3.53
CA ASP A 84 14.85 -9.11 -3.94
C ASP A 84 15.51 -8.24 -2.84
N ARG A 85 15.80 -6.97 -3.16
CA ARG A 85 16.42 -6.04 -2.18
C ARG A 85 15.59 -5.87 -0.90
N GLU A 86 14.25 -5.98 -0.99
CA GLU A 86 13.35 -5.93 0.17
C GLU A 86 13.51 -7.17 1.06
N GLY A 87 13.55 -8.36 0.48
CA GLY A 87 13.81 -9.62 1.16
C GLY A 87 15.21 -9.68 1.78
N GLU A 88 16.21 -9.12 1.10
CA GLU A 88 17.57 -9.03 1.64
C GLU A 88 17.63 -8.12 2.88
N ALA A 89 16.99 -6.95 2.83
CA ALA A 89 16.89 -6.04 3.97
C ALA A 89 16.11 -6.65 5.16
N ILE A 90 15.00 -7.36 4.89
CA ILE A 90 14.29 -8.12 5.94
C ILE A 90 15.23 -9.15 6.57
N GLY A 91 15.96 -9.89 5.75
CA GLY A 91 16.93 -10.88 6.20
C GLY A 91 18.01 -10.27 7.08
N TRP A 92 18.55 -9.12 6.68
CA TRP A 92 19.55 -8.37 7.44
C TRP A 92 19.03 -7.90 8.79
N HIS A 93 17.81 -7.35 8.84
CA HIS A 93 17.18 -6.98 10.11
C HIS A 93 16.94 -8.19 11.02
N VAL A 94 16.49 -9.31 10.47
CA VAL A 94 16.31 -10.55 11.24
C VAL A 94 17.65 -11.04 11.78
N ALA A 95 18.72 -11.08 10.97
CA ALA A 95 20.04 -11.48 11.41
C ALA A 95 20.53 -10.62 12.59
N ARG A 96 20.47 -9.29 12.45
CA ARG A 96 20.86 -8.35 13.51
C ARG A 96 20.03 -8.51 14.79
N LEU A 97 18.71 -8.70 14.66
CA LEU A 97 17.83 -8.86 15.81
C LEU A 97 18.00 -10.20 16.52
N LEU A 98 18.55 -11.22 15.85
CA LEU A 98 18.89 -12.52 16.41
C LEU A 98 20.37 -12.60 16.85
N ASP A 99 21.08 -11.47 16.85
CA ASP A 99 22.50 -11.39 17.20
C ASP A 99 23.40 -12.31 16.34
N LEU A 100 23.02 -12.48 15.07
CA LEU A 100 23.78 -13.23 14.06
C LEU A 100 24.66 -12.29 13.24
N ASP A 101 25.86 -12.76 12.88
CA ASP A 101 26.76 -12.03 11.98
C ASP A 101 26.33 -12.20 10.51
N PRO A 102 25.93 -11.11 9.81
CA PRO A 102 25.50 -11.14 8.41
C PRO A 102 26.56 -11.64 7.42
N THR A 103 27.84 -11.62 7.81
CA THR A 103 28.95 -12.10 6.96
C THR A 103 29.07 -13.63 6.93
N ASN A 104 28.39 -14.34 7.83
CA ASN A 104 28.33 -15.79 7.83
C ASN A 104 27.37 -16.32 6.75
N ASN A 105 27.62 -17.55 6.31
CA ASN A 105 26.77 -18.26 5.33
C ASN A 105 25.41 -18.68 5.94
N LEU A 106 24.49 -17.73 6.03
CA LEU A 106 23.16 -17.90 6.62
C LEU A 106 22.01 -17.56 5.66
N ARG A 107 22.27 -16.94 4.51
CA ARG A 107 21.25 -16.54 3.53
C ARG A 107 21.02 -17.64 2.49
N VAL A 108 19.78 -18.10 2.36
CA VAL A 108 19.31 -19.11 1.41
C VAL A 108 18.46 -18.43 0.36
N GLU A 109 18.80 -18.59 -0.92
CA GLU A 109 18.14 -17.91 -2.04
C GLU A 109 17.56 -18.93 -3.02
N PHE A 110 16.34 -18.66 -3.50
CA PHE A 110 15.67 -19.45 -4.54
C PHE A 110 14.59 -18.61 -5.24
N HIS A 111 14.45 -18.80 -6.55
CA HIS A 111 13.48 -18.08 -7.40
C HIS A 111 12.19 -18.88 -7.66
N GLU A 112 12.13 -20.12 -7.19
CA GLU A 112 10.95 -20.97 -7.20
C GLU A 112 10.91 -21.86 -5.95
N ILE A 113 9.71 -22.18 -5.47
CA ILE A 113 9.52 -22.95 -4.25
C ILE A 113 9.16 -24.39 -4.61
N THR A 114 10.17 -25.17 -4.98
CA THR A 114 10.04 -26.61 -5.27
C THR A 114 10.87 -27.44 -4.30
N PRO A 115 10.49 -28.70 -3.99
CA PRO A 115 11.25 -29.53 -3.05
C PRO A 115 12.72 -29.71 -3.42
N ARG A 116 13.03 -29.80 -4.72
CA ARG A 116 14.40 -29.90 -5.24
C ARG A 116 15.19 -28.63 -4.95
N VAL A 117 14.69 -27.49 -5.45
CA VAL A 117 15.38 -26.20 -5.35
C VAL A 117 15.57 -25.77 -3.90
N VAL A 118 14.55 -25.94 -3.04
CA VAL A 118 14.64 -25.58 -1.61
C VAL A 118 15.69 -26.42 -0.88
N ARG A 119 15.77 -27.73 -1.15
CA ARG A 119 16.78 -28.61 -0.51
C ARG A 119 18.20 -28.31 -1.00
N GLU A 120 18.36 -27.98 -2.28
CA GLU A 120 19.65 -27.59 -2.85
C GLU A 120 20.12 -26.24 -2.27
N ALA A 121 19.22 -25.25 -2.22
CA ALA A 121 19.52 -23.91 -1.71
C ALA A 121 19.93 -23.92 -0.23
N VAL A 122 19.25 -24.71 0.62
CA VAL A 122 19.58 -24.84 2.05
C VAL A 122 20.98 -25.44 2.29
N ARG A 123 21.51 -26.21 1.33
CA ARG A 123 22.88 -26.77 1.40
C ARG A 123 23.95 -25.77 0.99
N LYS A 124 23.60 -24.72 0.25
CA LYS A 124 24.53 -23.71 -0.28
C LYS A 124 24.14 -22.28 0.15
N PRO A 125 24.08 -21.99 1.46
CA PRO A 125 23.82 -20.62 1.89
C PRO A 125 25.02 -19.72 1.59
N ARG A 126 24.72 -18.45 1.32
CA ARG A 126 25.68 -17.36 1.14
C ARG A 126 25.62 -16.37 2.31
N PRO A 127 26.55 -15.41 2.42
CA PRO A 127 26.38 -14.24 3.29
C PRO A 127 25.22 -13.36 2.83
N ILE A 128 24.75 -12.48 3.71
CA ILE A 128 23.83 -11.41 3.31
C ILE A 128 24.58 -10.44 2.38
N ASP A 129 23.94 -10.08 1.28
CA ASP A 129 24.49 -9.12 0.32
C ASP A 129 24.25 -7.69 0.82
N GLN A 130 25.33 -7.04 1.26
CA GLN A 130 25.26 -5.70 1.80
C GLN A 130 24.90 -4.66 0.74
N SER A 131 25.21 -4.88 -0.55
CA SER A 131 24.88 -3.94 -1.63
C SER A 131 23.37 -3.88 -1.86
N LEU A 132 22.71 -5.04 -1.84
CA LEU A 132 21.25 -5.15 -1.90
C LEU A 132 20.57 -4.49 -0.69
N VAL A 133 21.12 -4.71 0.52
CA VAL A 133 20.64 -4.06 1.74
C VAL A 133 20.80 -2.55 1.63
N ASP A 134 21.97 -2.06 1.23
CA ASP A 134 22.28 -0.64 1.08
C ASP A 134 21.39 0.05 0.06
N ALA A 135 21.06 -0.61 -1.06
CA ALA A 135 20.12 -0.09 -2.05
C ALA A 135 18.70 0.06 -1.48
N GLN A 136 18.25 -0.91 -0.68
CA GLN A 136 16.96 -0.81 0.03
C GLN A 136 16.99 0.29 1.09
N GLN A 137 18.09 0.39 1.85
CA GLN A 137 18.29 1.43 2.86
C GLN A 137 18.26 2.82 2.24
N ALA A 138 19.01 3.06 1.15
CA ALA A 138 19.00 4.33 0.43
C ALA A 138 17.57 4.72 0.00
N ARG A 139 16.84 3.78 -0.61
CA ARG A 139 15.44 3.99 -1.00
C ARG A 139 14.59 4.39 0.21
N ARG A 140 14.67 3.62 1.30
CA ARG A 140 13.87 3.80 2.51
C ARG A 140 14.15 5.13 3.21
N VAL A 141 15.42 5.50 3.29
CA VAL A 141 15.91 6.74 3.89
C VAL A 141 15.49 7.94 3.03
N LEU A 142 15.69 7.89 1.73
CA LEU A 142 15.27 8.96 0.82
C LEU A 142 13.75 9.20 0.90
N ASP A 143 12.96 8.13 0.81
CA ASP A 143 11.50 8.23 0.90
C ASP A 143 11.07 8.80 2.27
N ARG A 144 11.83 8.51 3.34
CA ARG A 144 11.62 9.12 4.66
C ARG A 144 11.94 10.61 4.65
N LEU A 145 13.09 11.01 4.12
CA LEU A 145 13.53 12.41 4.10
C LEU A 145 12.53 13.29 3.35
N VAL A 146 12.23 12.93 2.10
CA VAL A 146 11.28 13.67 1.26
C VAL A 146 9.87 13.59 1.86
N GLY A 147 9.39 12.38 2.20
CA GLY A 147 8.04 12.19 2.69
C GLY A 147 7.76 12.89 4.02
N TYR A 148 8.71 12.88 4.96
CA TYR A 148 8.55 13.50 6.28
C TYR A 148 8.56 15.03 6.20
N GLN A 149 9.25 15.64 5.23
CA GLN A 149 9.30 17.08 5.04
C GLN A 149 8.14 17.59 4.16
N LEU A 150 7.78 16.87 3.11
CA LEU A 150 6.76 17.29 2.14
C LEU A 150 5.32 17.04 2.64
N SER A 151 5.08 15.93 3.34
CA SER A 151 3.71 15.61 3.82
C SER A 151 3.13 16.67 4.75
N PRO A 152 3.88 17.23 5.73
CA PRO A 152 3.38 18.35 6.53
C PRO A 152 3.06 19.59 5.70
N VAL A 153 3.90 19.95 4.72
CA VAL A 153 3.66 21.10 3.84
C VAL A 153 2.33 20.94 3.11
N LEU A 154 2.10 19.80 2.46
CA LEU A 154 0.84 19.52 1.77
C LEU A 154 -0.36 19.54 2.72
N SER A 155 -0.24 18.90 3.88
CA SER A 155 -1.33 18.89 4.86
C SER A 155 -1.68 20.31 5.36
N MET A 156 -0.69 21.18 5.52
CA MET A 156 -0.89 22.57 5.91
C MET A 156 -1.53 23.40 4.80
N GLU A 157 -0.99 23.30 3.59
CA GLU A 157 -1.44 24.05 2.41
C GLU A 157 -2.89 23.72 2.08
N PHE A 158 -3.21 22.43 1.92
CA PHE A 158 -4.55 21.98 1.54
C PHE A 158 -5.49 21.82 2.73
N ARG A 159 -5.05 22.14 3.95
CA ARG A 159 -5.86 22.02 5.19
C ARG A 159 -6.53 20.65 5.35
N ARG A 160 -5.84 19.58 4.92
CA ARG A 160 -6.33 18.19 4.95
C ARG A 160 -5.41 17.29 5.72
N ARG A 161 -6.01 16.39 6.50
CA ARG A 161 -5.26 15.41 7.29
C ARG A 161 -4.65 14.33 6.42
N ALA A 162 -3.49 13.85 6.84
CA ALA A 162 -2.83 12.66 6.31
C ALA A 162 -2.62 12.66 4.78
N LEU A 163 -2.37 13.84 4.20
CA LEU A 163 -1.82 13.93 2.86
C LEU A 163 -0.41 13.37 2.90
N SER A 164 -0.05 12.67 1.83
CA SER A 164 1.31 12.16 1.64
C SER A 164 1.78 12.51 0.25
N ALA A 165 3.05 12.82 0.12
CA ALA A 165 3.73 12.81 -1.16
C ALA A 165 4.99 11.96 -1.05
N GLY A 166 5.29 11.31 -2.16
CA GLY A 166 6.46 10.47 -2.31
C GLY A 166 6.91 10.56 -3.75
N ARG A 167 8.21 10.45 -3.98
CA ARG A 167 8.85 10.62 -5.29
C ARG A 167 8.09 9.89 -6.42
N VAL A 168 7.89 8.58 -6.27
CA VAL A 168 7.19 7.75 -7.27
C VAL A 168 5.67 8.03 -7.32
N GLN A 169 5.05 8.27 -6.15
CA GLN A 169 3.60 8.52 -6.05
C GLN A 169 3.20 9.81 -6.74
N SER A 170 3.91 10.90 -6.47
CA SER A 170 3.64 12.22 -7.05
C SER A 170 3.82 12.21 -8.56
N VAL A 171 4.86 11.52 -9.05
CA VAL A 171 5.08 11.36 -10.49
C VAL A 171 4.00 10.52 -11.18
N ALA A 172 3.57 9.41 -10.58
CA ALA A 172 2.47 8.61 -11.11
C ALA A 172 1.14 9.38 -11.13
N LEU A 173 0.86 10.16 -10.08
CA LEU A 173 -0.30 11.04 -10.04
C LEU A 173 -0.20 12.15 -11.08
N ARG A 174 0.98 12.72 -11.31
CA ARG A 174 1.23 13.71 -12.37
C ARG A 174 0.89 13.18 -13.75
N LEU A 175 1.30 11.95 -14.08
CA LEU A 175 0.91 11.30 -15.35
C LEU A 175 -0.62 11.29 -15.54
N ILE A 176 -1.35 10.90 -14.48
CA ILE A 176 -2.82 10.87 -14.52
C ILE A 176 -3.42 12.27 -14.69
N VAL A 177 -2.88 13.28 -13.99
CA VAL A 177 -3.32 14.68 -14.09
C VAL A 177 -3.07 15.25 -15.48
N GLU A 178 -1.87 15.08 -16.03
CA GLU A 178 -1.54 15.54 -17.39
C GLU A 178 -2.37 14.84 -18.46
N ARG A 179 -2.67 13.54 -18.29
CA ARG A 179 -3.59 12.82 -19.18
C ARG A 179 -5.00 13.43 -19.14
N GLU A 180 -5.49 13.77 -17.97
CA GLU A 180 -6.82 14.37 -17.82
C GLU A 180 -6.86 15.79 -18.42
N GLN A 181 -5.79 16.58 -18.24
CA GLN A 181 -5.64 17.88 -18.90
C GLN A 181 -5.59 17.75 -20.42
N ALA A 182 -4.90 16.74 -20.96
CA ALA A 182 -4.85 16.48 -22.40
C ALA A 182 -6.24 16.11 -22.95
N ILE A 183 -7.05 15.37 -22.19
CA ILE A 183 -8.44 15.05 -22.56
C ILE A 183 -9.31 16.32 -22.55
N GLU A 184 -9.14 17.19 -21.55
CA GLU A 184 -9.92 18.44 -21.42
C GLU A 184 -9.54 19.49 -22.48
N ALA A 185 -8.27 19.55 -22.85
CA ALA A 185 -7.76 20.45 -23.90
C ALA A 185 -8.01 19.91 -25.32
N PHE A 186 -8.42 18.65 -25.46
CA PHE A 186 -8.62 18.02 -26.75
C PHE A 186 -9.86 18.55 -27.45
N VAL A 187 -9.68 19.04 -28.67
CA VAL A 187 -10.77 19.47 -29.55
C VAL A 187 -10.96 18.40 -30.63
N PRO A 188 -12.08 17.65 -30.64
CA PRO A 188 -12.35 16.66 -31.65
C PRO A 188 -12.34 17.28 -33.06
N GLN A 189 -11.54 16.71 -33.95
CA GLN A 189 -11.51 17.07 -35.36
C GLN A 189 -12.43 16.14 -36.13
N GLU A 190 -13.30 16.74 -36.95
CA GLU A 190 -14.15 16.01 -37.89
C GLU A 190 -13.29 15.42 -39.00
N TYR A 191 -13.55 14.16 -39.34
CA TYR A 191 -13.01 13.53 -40.54
C TYR A 191 -14.02 12.54 -41.10
N TRP A 192 -13.88 12.23 -42.38
CA TRP A 192 -14.77 11.30 -43.06
C TRP A 192 -14.01 10.12 -43.63
N THR A 193 -14.60 8.94 -43.50
CA THR A 193 -14.18 7.77 -44.25
C THR A 193 -15.20 7.47 -45.33
N VAL A 194 -14.76 6.84 -46.41
CA VAL A 194 -15.64 6.46 -47.51
C VAL A 194 -15.44 4.97 -47.75
N GLU A 195 -16.45 4.17 -47.41
CA GLU A 195 -16.49 2.74 -47.69
C GLU A 195 -17.20 2.50 -49.02
N GLY A 196 -16.56 1.78 -49.94
CA GLY A 196 -17.18 1.29 -51.17
C GLY A 196 -17.47 -0.20 -51.07
N GLN A 197 -18.69 -0.60 -51.46
CA GLN A 197 -19.04 -2.01 -51.67
C GLN A 197 -18.86 -2.35 -53.15
N PHE A 198 -17.92 -3.23 -53.44
CA PHE A 198 -17.59 -3.64 -54.80
C PHE A 198 -18.05 -5.06 -55.09
N GLU A 199 -18.35 -5.32 -56.36
CA GLU A 199 -18.60 -6.64 -56.92
C GLU A 199 -17.60 -6.90 -58.05
N SER A 200 -16.91 -8.03 -58.00
CA SER A 200 -16.00 -8.50 -59.05
C SER A 200 -16.18 -10.01 -59.18
N GLU A 201 -16.29 -10.51 -60.40
CA GLU A 201 -16.45 -11.96 -60.68
C GLU A 201 -17.57 -12.61 -59.82
N ALA A 202 -18.71 -11.93 -59.67
CA ALA A 202 -19.86 -12.31 -58.84
C ALA A 202 -19.62 -12.41 -57.32
N ALA A 203 -18.47 -11.94 -56.83
CA ALA A 203 -18.15 -11.85 -55.41
C ALA A 203 -18.19 -10.41 -54.90
N LYS A 204 -18.81 -10.19 -53.74
CA LYS A 204 -18.92 -8.88 -53.10
C LYS A 204 -17.86 -8.70 -52.02
N PHE A 205 -17.28 -7.52 -51.96
CA PHE A 205 -16.31 -7.16 -50.92
C PHE A 205 -16.37 -5.66 -50.61
N LYS A 206 -15.85 -5.27 -49.44
CA LYS A 206 -15.77 -3.88 -49.00
C LYS A 206 -14.34 -3.38 -49.13
N ALA A 207 -14.18 -2.13 -49.53
CA ALA A 207 -12.90 -1.46 -49.60
C ALA A 207 -13.03 -0.02 -49.10
N MET A 208 -12.03 0.46 -48.37
CA MET A 208 -11.99 1.84 -47.88
C MET A 208 -11.27 2.72 -48.88
N LEU A 209 -11.75 3.94 -49.12
CA LEU A 209 -11.00 4.92 -49.90
C LEU A 209 -9.63 5.13 -49.26
N TYR A 210 -8.57 4.99 -50.04
CA TYR A 210 -7.18 4.99 -49.59
C TYR A 210 -6.44 6.26 -50.02
N SER A 211 -6.69 6.72 -51.25
CA SER A 211 -6.11 7.95 -51.79
C SER A 211 -7.03 8.61 -52.81
N VAL A 212 -6.86 9.92 -52.94
CA VAL A 212 -7.41 10.75 -54.02
C VAL A 212 -6.22 11.33 -54.79
N GLY A 213 -6.05 10.92 -56.05
CA GLY A 213 -4.83 11.12 -56.81
C GLY A 213 -3.62 10.52 -56.07
N LYS A 214 -2.60 11.35 -55.83
CA LYS A 214 -1.38 10.94 -55.10
C LYS A 214 -1.48 11.14 -53.58
N GLU A 215 -2.53 11.77 -53.08
CA GLU A 215 -2.67 12.11 -51.67
C GLU A 215 -3.44 11.02 -50.91
N ARG A 216 -2.91 10.58 -49.77
CA ARG A 216 -3.59 9.60 -48.91
C ARG A 216 -4.72 10.27 -48.14
N VAL A 217 -5.85 9.57 -47.99
CA VAL A 217 -6.99 10.11 -47.22
C VAL A 217 -6.63 10.36 -45.74
N GLN A 218 -5.65 9.62 -45.22
CA GLN A 218 -5.11 9.79 -43.88
C GLN A 218 -3.59 9.57 -43.89
N GLN A 219 -2.85 10.52 -43.30
CA GLN A 219 -1.41 10.44 -43.09
C GLN A 219 -1.07 10.91 -41.66
N GLY A 220 -0.80 9.96 -40.77
CA GLY A 220 -0.67 10.27 -39.34
C GLY A 220 -1.99 10.85 -38.80
N GLU A 221 -1.91 12.04 -38.20
CA GLU A 221 -3.06 12.77 -37.66
C GLU A 221 -3.74 13.70 -38.68
N LYS A 222 -3.24 13.77 -39.91
CA LYS A 222 -3.83 14.60 -40.97
C LYS A 222 -4.84 13.82 -41.79
N PHE A 223 -6.02 14.40 -41.97
CA PHE A 223 -7.11 13.86 -42.79
C PHE A 223 -7.32 14.74 -44.03
N LEU A 224 -7.53 14.11 -45.18
CA LEU A 224 -7.85 14.82 -46.42
C LEU A 224 -9.32 15.27 -46.45
N ILE A 225 -10.22 14.44 -45.93
CA ILE A 225 -11.66 14.68 -45.93
C ILE A 225 -12.08 15.13 -44.52
N THR A 226 -12.28 16.43 -44.36
CA THR A 226 -12.44 17.08 -43.05
C THR A 226 -13.84 17.61 -42.79
N ASN A 227 -14.73 17.57 -43.79
CA ASN A 227 -16.10 18.02 -43.66
C ASN A 227 -17.03 17.32 -44.65
N GLU A 228 -18.33 17.43 -44.40
CA GLU A 228 -19.37 16.82 -45.20
C GLU A 228 -19.37 17.26 -46.67
N ALA A 229 -19.08 18.54 -46.96
CA ALA A 229 -19.11 19.05 -48.33
C ALA A 229 -18.04 18.38 -49.20
N GLN A 230 -16.83 18.22 -48.66
CA GLN A 230 -15.74 17.45 -49.30
C GLN A 230 -16.12 15.98 -49.45
N ALA A 231 -16.69 15.36 -48.43
CA ALA A 231 -17.11 13.96 -48.48
C ALA A 231 -18.19 13.73 -49.56
N ARG A 232 -19.16 14.66 -49.68
CA ARG A 232 -20.21 14.63 -50.70
C ARG A 232 -19.65 14.88 -52.10
N ASP A 233 -18.76 15.83 -52.29
CA ASP A 233 -18.09 16.08 -53.58
C ASP A 233 -17.34 14.83 -54.05
N ILE A 234 -16.49 14.28 -53.17
CA ILE A 234 -15.72 13.07 -53.47
C ILE A 234 -16.67 11.90 -53.75
N ALA A 235 -17.73 11.71 -52.96
CA ALA A 235 -18.71 10.66 -53.19
C ALA A 235 -19.45 10.80 -54.53
N ASN A 236 -19.79 12.04 -54.94
CA ASN A 236 -20.43 12.29 -56.23
C ASN A 236 -19.49 11.99 -57.40
N ARG A 237 -18.21 12.40 -57.29
CA ARG A 237 -17.17 12.08 -58.28
C ARG A 237 -16.94 10.57 -58.40
N ILE A 238 -16.87 9.87 -57.27
CA ILE A 238 -16.76 8.41 -57.21
C ILE A 238 -17.96 7.72 -57.89
N LYS A 239 -19.19 8.20 -57.67
CA LYS A 239 -20.41 7.69 -58.32
C LYS A 239 -20.45 7.95 -59.82
N GLY A 240 -19.81 9.03 -60.29
CA GLY A 240 -19.71 9.38 -61.70
C GLY A 240 -18.75 8.49 -62.51
N ILE A 241 -17.97 7.62 -61.85
CA ILE A 241 -17.01 6.72 -62.51
C ILE A 241 -17.76 5.53 -63.13
N SER A 242 -17.59 5.37 -64.45
CA SER A 242 -18.29 4.35 -65.23
C SER A 242 -17.81 2.92 -64.99
N SER A 243 -16.55 2.73 -64.60
CA SER A 243 -15.94 1.41 -64.47
C SER A 243 -14.79 1.41 -63.45
N TYR A 244 -14.74 0.38 -62.62
CA TYR A 244 -13.62 0.11 -61.72
C TYR A 244 -12.88 -1.15 -62.17
N ARG A 245 -11.63 -1.29 -61.75
CA ARG A 245 -10.84 -2.51 -61.92
C ARG A 245 -10.01 -2.81 -60.69
N ILE A 246 -9.64 -4.06 -60.51
CA ILE A 246 -8.63 -4.46 -59.53
C ILE A 246 -7.27 -4.08 -60.07
N ALA A 247 -6.72 -2.96 -59.60
CA ALA A 247 -5.48 -2.39 -60.10
C ALA A 247 -4.26 -3.17 -59.65
N SER A 248 -4.25 -3.64 -58.41
CA SER A 248 -3.21 -4.53 -57.89
C SER A 248 -3.77 -5.52 -56.87
N LEU A 249 -3.18 -6.71 -56.85
CA LEU A 249 -3.50 -7.77 -55.90
C LEU A 249 -2.20 -8.36 -55.36
N GLU A 250 -1.87 -8.02 -54.11
CA GLU A 250 -0.66 -8.48 -53.45
C GLU A 250 -1.00 -9.53 -52.40
N ARG A 251 -0.37 -10.70 -52.49
CA ARG A 251 -0.44 -11.75 -51.47
C ARG A 251 0.92 -11.88 -50.80
N ARG A 252 0.95 -11.80 -49.47
CA ARG A 252 2.17 -11.98 -48.68
C ARG A 252 1.89 -12.81 -47.45
N GLU A 253 2.85 -13.68 -47.12
CA GLU A 253 2.86 -14.33 -45.82
C GLU A 253 3.32 -13.34 -44.74
N ARG A 254 2.49 -13.12 -43.73
CA ARG A 254 2.82 -12.34 -42.54
C ARG A 254 2.97 -13.29 -41.37
N LYS A 255 4.11 -13.22 -40.69
CA LYS A 255 4.36 -13.95 -39.44
C LYS A 255 4.08 -13.07 -38.24
N ARG A 256 3.36 -13.61 -37.27
CA ARG A 256 3.20 -13.01 -35.93
C ARG A 256 4.00 -13.85 -34.95
N ASN A 257 5.05 -13.25 -34.39
CA ASN A 257 5.90 -13.93 -33.40
C ASN A 257 5.21 -13.94 -32.04
N PRO A 258 5.46 -14.99 -31.22
CA PRO A 258 5.01 -15.00 -29.84
C PRO A 258 5.70 -13.91 -29.02
N ALA A 259 5.02 -13.44 -27.97
CA ALA A 259 5.57 -12.50 -27.01
C ALA A 259 6.55 -13.19 -26.04
N ALA A 260 7.45 -12.39 -25.45
CA ALA A 260 8.34 -12.86 -24.40
C ALA A 260 7.57 -13.36 -23.17
N PRO A 261 8.15 -14.29 -22.37
CA PRO A 261 7.60 -14.65 -21.07
C PRO A 261 7.31 -13.43 -20.18
N PHE A 262 6.38 -13.58 -19.24
CA PHE A 262 5.93 -12.44 -18.45
C PHE A 262 7.02 -11.88 -17.55
N THR A 263 7.17 -10.56 -17.60
CA THR A 263 7.67 -9.74 -16.49
C THR A 263 6.50 -9.38 -15.56
N THR A 264 6.77 -8.74 -14.42
CA THR A 264 5.71 -8.22 -13.54
C THR A 264 4.78 -7.23 -14.24
N SER A 265 5.33 -6.32 -15.03
CA SER A 265 4.55 -5.31 -15.75
C SER A 265 3.64 -5.95 -16.80
N THR A 266 4.19 -6.82 -17.64
CA THR A 266 3.43 -7.50 -18.70
C THR A 266 2.39 -8.47 -18.13
N LEU A 267 2.66 -9.12 -17.00
CA LEU A 267 1.66 -9.91 -16.26
C LEU A 267 0.50 -9.04 -15.77
N GLN A 268 0.79 -7.89 -15.16
CA GLN A 268 -0.23 -6.95 -14.68
C GLN A 268 -1.07 -6.40 -15.85
N GLN A 269 -0.43 -6.09 -16.98
CA GLN A 269 -1.09 -5.65 -18.20
C GLN A 269 -2.04 -6.72 -18.74
N ALA A 270 -1.56 -7.95 -18.93
CA ALA A 270 -2.37 -9.06 -19.44
C ALA A 270 -3.54 -9.40 -18.50
N ALA A 271 -3.30 -9.40 -17.18
CA ALA A 271 -4.36 -9.63 -16.19
C ALA A 271 -5.43 -8.53 -16.19
N SER A 272 -5.05 -7.27 -16.40
CA SER A 272 -6.02 -6.17 -16.51
C SER A 272 -6.84 -6.25 -17.79
N SER A 273 -6.19 -6.53 -18.92
CA SER A 273 -6.85 -6.63 -20.22
C SER A 273 -7.85 -7.79 -20.23
N ARG A 274 -7.36 -9.02 -19.94
CA ARG A 274 -8.13 -10.26 -20.06
C ARG A 274 -9.11 -10.52 -18.91
N MET A 275 -8.78 -10.07 -17.70
CA MET A 275 -9.57 -10.39 -16.50
C MET A 275 -10.14 -9.15 -15.79
N GLY A 276 -9.81 -7.93 -16.25
CA GLY A 276 -10.25 -6.70 -15.59
C GLY A 276 -9.65 -6.50 -14.19
N TRP A 277 -8.53 -7.15 -13.89
CA TRP A 277 -7.94 -7.10 -12.55
C TRP A 277 -7.11 -5.82 -12.34
N THR A 278 -7.10 -5.36 -11.09
CA THR A 278 -6.17 -4.33 -10.62
C THR A 278 -4.79 -4.92 -10.41
N ALA A 279 -3.75 -4.10 -10.50
CA ALA A 279 -2.36 -4.52 -10.26
C ALA A 279 -2.22 -5.18 -8.87
N SER A 280 -2.87 -4.62 -7.84
CA SER A 280 -2.87 -5.18 -6.48
C SER A 280 -3.56 -6.54 -6.37
N ARG A 281 -4.65 -6.78 -7.11
CA ARG A 281 -5.30 -8.10 -7.15
C ARG A 281 -4.39 -9.12 -7.82
N THR A 282 -3.82 -8.78 -8.97
CA THR A 282 -2.89 -9.64 -9.72
C THR A 282 -1.71 -10.06 -8.84
N MET A 283 -1.05 -9.11 -8.18
CA MET A 283 0.10 -9.41 -7.32
C MET A 283 -0.26 -10.27 -6.11
N ARG A 284 -1.44 -10.07 -5.51
CA ARG A 284 -1.90 -10.91 -4.39
C ARG A 284 -2.16 -12.35 -4.81
N VAL A 285 -2.73 -12.58 -5.99
CA VAL A 285 -2.95 -13.94 -6.52
C VAL A 285 -1.63 -14.58 -6.92
N ALA A 286 -0.75 -13.83 -7.59
CA ALA A 286 0.59 -14.29 -7.97
C ALA A 286 1.43 -14.70 -6.75
N GLN A 287 1.41 -13.91 -5.67
CA GLN A 287 2.08 -14.25 -4.40
C GLN A 287 1.62 -15.63 -3.88
N ARG A 288 0.32 -15.92 -3.90
CA ARG A 288 -0.21 -17.22 -3.44
C ARG A 288 0.29 -18.37 -4.32
N LEU A 289 0.28 -18.18 -5.63
CA LEU A 289 0.79 -19.17 -6.58
C LEU A 289 2.29 -19.43 -6.38
N TYR A 290 3.08 -18.40 -6.04
CA TYR A 290 4.50 -18.53 -5.73
C TYR A 290 4.76 -19.22 -4.39
N GLU A 291 4.06 -18.82 -3.32
CA GLU A 291 4.25 -19.34 -1.95
C GLU A 291 3.84 -20.80 -1.78
N GLY A 292 2.90 -21.26 -2.60
CA GLY A 292 2.63 -22.68 -2.83
C GLY A 292 1.18 -23.10 -2.63
N VAL A 293 0.80 -24.15 -3.37
CA VAL A 293 -0.52 -24.78 -3.36
C VAL A 293 -0.37 -26.26 -2.97
N ASP A 294 -1.32 -26.80 -2.22
CA ASP A 294 -1.33 -28.21 -1.80
C ASP A 294 -1.75 -29.12 -2.98
N LEU A 295 -0.79 -29.86 -3.55
CA LEU A 295 -1.01 -30.89 -4.58
C LEU A 295 -0.78 -32.31 -4.00
N PRO A 296 -1.18 -33.39 -4.70
CA PRO A 296 -0.94 -34.77 -4.25
C PRO A 296 0.53 -35.09 -3.97
N GLU A 297 1.45 -34.53 -4.75
CA GLU A 297 2.90 -34.67 -4.56
C GLU A 297 3.47 -33.82 -3.41
N GLY A 298 2.65 -32.96 -2.79
CA GLY A 298 3.03 -32.04 -1.73
C GLY A 298 2.68 -30.59 -2.02
N THR A 299 3.03 -29.69 -1.10
CA THR A 299 2.89 -28.25 -1.32
C THR A 299 3.98 -27.79 -2.27
N VAL A 300 3.63 -27.12 -3.36
CA VAL A 300 4.59 -26.61 -4.35
C VAL A 300 4.22 -25.21 -4.82
N GLY A 301 5.22 -24.36 -5.02
CA GLY A 301 5.08 -23.10 -5.77
C GLY A 301 4.75 -23.43 -7.22
N LEU A 302 3.67 -22.87 -7.75
CA LEU A 302 3.20 -23.12 -9.10
C LEU A 302 3.84 -22.19 -10.13
N ILE A 303 4.26 -20.99 -9.71
CA ILE A 303 4.98 -20.04 -10.55
C ILE A 303 6.32 -19.65 -9.93
N THR A 304 7.23 -19.15 -10.76
CA THR A 304 8.45 -18.45 -10.32
C THR A 304 8.13 -17.12 -9.66
N TYR A 305 9.14 -16.49 -9.05
CA TYR A 305 9.00 -15.22 -8.35
C TYR A 305 8.39 -14.13 -9.26
N MET A 306 7.28 -13.54 -8.82
CA MET A 306 6.44 -12.67 -9.65
C MET A 306 6.86 -11.19 -9.69
N ARG A 307 7.93 -10.81 -8.96
CA ARG A 307 8.49 -9.45 -8.96
C ARG A 307 9.84 -9.48 -9.70
N THR A 308 9.75 -9.37 -11.01
CA THR A 308 10.87 -9.54 -11.94
C THR A 308 10.65 -8.64 -13.16
N ASP A 309 11.71 -8.01 -13.62
CA ASP A 309 11.80 -7.34 -14.92
C ASP A 309 12.54 -8.20 -15.96
N SER A 310 12.93 -9.42 -15.58
CA SER A 310 13.58 -10.38 -16.46
C SER A 310 12.59 -11.14 -17.33
N VAL A 311 13.01 -11.42 -18.57
CA VAL A 311 12.34 -12.34 -19.50
C VAL A 311 13.11 -13.66 -19.65
N ARG A 312 14.17 -13.84 -18.86
CA ARG A 312 15.06 -15.00 -18.92
C ARG A 312 14.33 -16.27 -18.46
N VAL A 313 14.65 -17.39 -19.11
CA VAL A 313 14.14 -18.72 -18.74
C VAL A 313 15.35 -19.64 -18.50
N SER A 314 15.31 -20.44 -17.43
CA SER A 314 16.35 -21.44 -17.15
C SER A 314 16.41 -22.54 -18.22
N GLN A 315 17.59 -23.15 -18.39
CA GLN A 315 17.77 -24.23 -19.35
C GLN A 315 16.88 -25.44 -19.02
N ASP A 316 16.75 -25.80 -17.73
CA ASP A 316 15.84 -26.87 -17.26
C ASP A 316 14.40 -26.63 -17.75
N ALA A 317 13.89 -25.40 -17.61
CA ALA A 317 12.53 -25.06 -18.01
C ALA A 317 12.36 -25.02 -19.54
N LEU A 318 13.39 -24.58 -20.29
CA LEU A 318 13.41 -24.63 -21.76
C LEU A 318 13.40 -26.08 -22.25
N ASP A 319 14.19 -26.96 -21.65
CA ASP A 319 14.26 -28.37 -22.03
C ASP A 319 12.93 -29.08 -21.74
N GLU A 320 12.29 -28.79 -20.61
CA GLU A 320 10.99 -29.36 -20.25
C GLU A 320 9.88 -28.92 -21.22
N VAL A 321 9.74 -27.62 -21.47
CA VAL A 321 8.68 -27.11 -22.36
C VAL A 321 8.87 -27.55 -23.81
N ARG A 322 10.12 -27.60 -24.29
CA ARG A 322 10.44 -28.07 -25.65
C ARG A 322 10.15 -29.55 -25.85
N LYS A 323 10.29 -30.39 -24.81
CA LYS A 323 9.86 -31.79 -24.84
C LYS A 323 8.34 -31.92 -24.86
N MET A 324 7.64 -31.08 -24.08
CA MET A 324 6.18 -31.14 -23.96
C MET A 324 5.43 -30.65 -25.21
N ILE A 325 5.96 -29.65 -25.94
CA ILE A 325 5.26 -29.04 -27.10
C ILE A 325 4.93 -30.06 -28.20
N PRO A 326 5.87 -30.89 -28.70
CA PRO A 326 5.57 -31.91 -29.71
C PRO A 326 4.54 -32.93 -29.25
N ASP A 327 4.62 -33.37 -27.99
CA ASP A 327 3.73 -34.39 -27.43
C ASP A 327 2.28 -33.88 -27.31
N LYS A 328 2.12 -32.60 -26.96
CA LYS A 328 0.79 -32.00 -26.71
C LYS A 328 0.18 -31.31 -27.94
N PHE A 329 0.99 -30.68 -28.79
CA PHE A 329 0.53 -29.84 -29.90
C PHE A 329 0.94 -30.33 -31.28
N GLY A 330 2.00 -31.13 -31.36
CA GLY A 330 2.58 -31.66 -32.60
C GLY A 330 3.91 -30.98 -32.98
N LYS A 331 4.74 -31.69 -33.76
CA LYS A 331 6.08 -31.23 -34.17
C LYS A 331 6.11 -29.84 -34.85
N PRO A 332 5.15 -29.44 -35.72
CA PRO A 332 5.18 -28.12 -36.36
C PRO A 332 5.09 -26.93 -35.39
N TYR A 333 4.67 -27.16 -34.15
CA TYR A 333 4.53 -26.11 -33.13
C TYR A 333 5.82 -25.84 -32.36
N LEU A 334 6.84 -26.70 -32.50
CA LEU A 334 8.14 -26.54 -31.84
C LEU A 334 9.12 -25.84 -32.80
N PRO A 335 9.68 -24.67 -32.44
CA PRO A 335 10.74 -24.04 -33.23
C PRO A 335 12.03 -24.86 -33.15
N GLU A 336 12.78 -24.89 -34.25
CA GLU A 336 14.05 -25.64 -34.36
C GLU A 336 15.00 -25.33 -33.21
N LYS A 337 15.15 -24.04 -32.87
CA LYS A 337 15.91 -23.55 -31.72
C LYS A 337 14.98 -22.95 -30.67
N ALA A 338 15.45 -22.89 -29.43
CA ALA A 338 14.71 -22.21 -28.37
C ALA A 338 14.55 -20.72 -28.69
N ASN A 339 13.40 -20.14 -28.32
CA ASN A 339 13.17 -18.72 -28.49
C ASN A 339 13.81 -17.99 -27.30
N PHE A 340 14.85 -17.20 -27.58
CA PHE A 340 15.50 -16.36 -26.58
C PHE A 340 14.99 -14.93 -26.67
N TYR A 341 14.72 -14.34 -25.50
CA TYR A 341 14.24 -12.97 -25.38
C TYR A 341 15.23 -12.18 -24.53
N SER A 342 15.44 -10.92 -24.87
CA SER A 342 16.30 -10.00 -24.12
C SER A 342 15.57 -8.69 -23.86
N THR A 343 15.71 -8.11 -22.67
CA THR A 343 15.32 -6.73 -22.41
C THR A 343 16.50 -5.79 -22.66
N LYS A 344 16.24 -4.50 -22.94
CA LYS A 344 17.30 -3.48 -23.11
C LYS A 344 18.23 -3.35 -21.88
N LYS A 345 17.74 -3.69 -20.68
CA LYS A 345 18.52 -3.66 -19.43
C LYS A 345 19.29 -4.96 -19.16
N ALA A 346 18.79 -6.12 -19.61
CA ALA A 346 19.43 -7.42 -19.38
C ALA A 346 20.76 -7.63 -20.16
N ALA A 347 21.08 -6.77 -21.13
CA ALA A 347 22.31 -6.89 -21.91
C ALA A 347 23.60 -6.62 -21.09
N ASN A 348 23.50 -5.95 -19.93
CA ASN A 348 24.65 -5.52 -19.12
C ASN A 348 24.64 -6.04 -17.67
N ALA A 349 23.66 -6.84 -17.27
CA ALA A 349 23.50 -7.32 -15.89
C ALA A 349 23.75 -8.84 -15.80
N GLN A 350 24.38 -9.29 -14.71
CA GLN A 350 24.29 -10.69 -14.27
C GLN A 350 22.86 -10.93 -13.76
N ASP A 351 21.90 -11.01 -14.69
CA ASP A 351 20.48 -11.14 -14.37
C ASP A 351 20.18 -12.55 -13.82
N ALA A 352 20.28 -12.68 -12.50
CA ALA A 352 19.97 -13.91 -11.76
C ALA A 352 18.46 -14.20 -11.76
N HIS A 353 17.61 -13.22 -12.08
CA HIS A 353 16.17 -13.39 -12.05
C HIS A 353 15.66 -14.19 -13.26
N GLU A 354 14.47 -14.74 -13.12
CA GLU A 354 13.76 -15.42 -14.21
C GLU A 354 12.45 -14.69 -14.48
N ALA A 355 11.90 -14.92 -15.67
CA ALA A 355 10.54 -14.52 -16.01
C ALA A 355 9.52 -15.18 -15.08
N VAL A 356 8.31 -14.60 -15.03
CA VAL A 356 7.14 -15.21 -14.41
C VAL A 356 6.63 -16.33 -15.32
N ARG A 357 6.91 -17.57 -14.93
CA ARG A 357 6.54 -18.80 -15.64
C ARG A 357 6.06 -19.86 -14.66
N PRO A 358 5.40 -20.94 -15.12
CA PRO A 358 5.17 -22.11 -14.29
C PRO A 358 6.49 -22.70 -13.80
N THR A 359 6.51 -23.23 -12.58
CA THR A 359 7.66 -24.01 -12.08
C THR A 359 7.82 -25.34 -12.81
N SER A 360 6.75 -25.85 -13.44
CA SER A 360 6.79 -26.93 -14.41
C SER A 360 5.69 -26.75 -15.45
N ALA A 361 6.07 -26.81 -16.73
CA ALA A 361 5.16 -26.78 -17.87
C ALA A 361 4.27 -28.02 -17.94
N LEU A 362 4.69 -29.15 -17.35
CA LEU A 362 3.92 -30.39 -17.30
C LEU A 362 2.67 -30.28 -16.42
N ARG A 363 2.65 -29.35 -15.45
CA ARG A 363 1.45 -29.04 -14.65
C ARG A 363 0.47 -28.20 -15.45
N THR A 364 -0.24 -28.85 -16.37
CA THR A 364 -1.22 -28.16 -17.22
C THR A 364 -2.37 -27.57 -16.37
N PRO A 365 -2.96 -26.42 -16.75
CA PRO A 365 -4.05 -25.81 -15.99
C PRO A 365 -5.21 -26.78 -15.71
N ASP A 366 -5.62 -27.57 -16.70
CA ASP A 366 -6.68 -28.57 -16.55
C ASP A 366 -6.34 -29.65 -15.51
N SER A 367 -5.09 -30.10 -15.46
CA SER A 367 -4.66 -31.15 -14.53
C SER A 367 -4.71 -30.74 -13.05
N ILE A 368 -4.58 -29.44 -12.76
CA ILE A 368 -4.57 -28.92 -11.38
C ILE A 368 -5.80 -28.06 -11.04
N LYS A 369 -6.75 -27.93 -11.97
CA LYS A 369 -7.95 -27.08 -11.82
C LYS A 369 -8.71 -27.31 -10.52
N ASN A 370 -8.90 -28.58 -10.13
CA ASN A 370 -9.63 -28.96 -8.92
C ASN A 370 -8.87 -28.68 -7.60
N ARG A 371 -7.65 -28.13 -7.69
CA ARG A 371 -6.80 -27.78 -6.54
C ARG A 371 -6.64 -26.28 -6.36
N LEU A 372 -7.19 -25.48 -7.28
CA LEU A 372 -7.03 -24.03 -7.31
C LEU A 372 -8.36 -23.34 -7.05
N GLU A 373 -8.30 -22.24 -6.31
CA GLU A 373 -9.40 -21.28 -6.29
C GLU A 373 -9.58 -20.64 -7.67
N GLU A 374 -10.76 -20.07 -7.95
CA GLU A 374 -11.08 -19.53 -9.28
C GLU A 374 -10.05 -18.50 -9.77
N ASP A 375 -9.67 -17.55 -8.93
CA ASP A 375 -8.65 -16.54 -9.25
C ASP A 375 -7.26 -17.20 -9.46
N GLU A 376 -6.89 -18.17 -8.62
CA GLU A 376 -5.60 -18.85 -8.75
C GLU A 376 -5.52 -19.62 -10.07
N TYR A 377 -6.58 -20.32 -10.45
CA TYR A 377 -6.70 -20.99 -11.74
C TYR A 377 -6.59 -20.02 -12.90
N LYS A 378 -7.34 -18.91 -12.87
CA LYS A 378 -7.36 -17.91 -13.96
C LYS A 378 -5.97 -17.33 -14.20
N LEU A 379 -5.27 -16.92 -13.13
CA LEU A 379 -3.94 -16.35 -13.27
C LEU A 379 -2.90 -17.41 -13.66
N TYR A 380 -2.95 -18.60 -13.07
CA TYR A 380 -2.06 -19.69 -13.43
C TYR A 380 -2.22 -20.11 -14.90
N ASN A 381 -3.46 -20.23 -15.38
CA ASN A 381 -3.76 -20.52 -16.77
C ASN A 381 -3.15 -19.46 -17.71
N LEU A 382 -3.30 -18.18 -17.38
CA LEU A 382 -2.70 -17.10 -18.15
C LEU A 382 -1.16 -17.20 -18.19
N VAL A 383 -0.52 -17.40 -17.03
CA VAL A 383 0.94 -17.56 -16.93
C VAL A 383 1.42 -18.77 -17.72
N TRP A 384 0.72 -19.90 -17.61
CA TRP A 384 1.05 -21.13 -18.32
C TRP A 384 0.90 -20.97 -19.84
N GLN A 385 -0.23 -20.44 -20.31
CA GLN A 385 -0.48 -20.22 -21.73
C GLN A 385 0.56 -19.29 -22.34
N HIS A 386 0.90 -18.19 -21.66
CA HIS A 386 1.87 -17.22 -22.14
C HIS A 386 3.28 -17.80 -22.22
N PHE A 387 3.71 -18.52 -21.18
CA PHE A 387 5.02 -19.16 -21.16
C PHE A 387 5.16 -20.21 -22.26
N VAL A 388 4.19 -21.11 -22.41
CA VAL A 388 4.23 -22.15 -23.46
C VAL A 388 4.20 -21.51 -24.84
N ALA A 389 3.32 -20.54 -25.07
CA ALA A 389 3.25 -19.79 -26.32
C ALA A 389 4.58 -19.11 -26.68
N SER A 390 5.31 -18.56 -25.69
CA SER A 390 6.62 -17.92 -25.91
C SER A 390 7.65 -18.86 -26.54
N GLN A 391 7.50 -20.18 -26.40
CA GLN A 391 8.42 -21.20 -26.92
C GLN A 391 7.84 -21.98 -28.12
N MET A 392 6.75 -21.51 -28.71
CA MET A 392 6.13 -22.09 -29.91
C MET A 392 6.53 -21.35 -31.19
N THR A 393 6.21 -21.94 -32.34
CA THR A 393 6.40 -21.32 -33.66
C THR A 393 5.46 -20.13 -33.90
N PRO A 394 5.84 -19.15 -34.74
CA PRO A 394 4.98 -18.02 -35.11
C PRO A 394 3.66 -18.46 -35.74
N ALA A 395 2.61 -17.67 -35.53
CA ALA A 395 1.40 -17.78 -36.33
C ALA A 395 1.65 -17.20 -37.73
N VAL A 396 1.14 -17.86 -38.76
CA VAL A 396 1.31 -17.46 -40.17
C VAL A 396 -0.04 -17.10 -40.76
N PHE A 397 -0.09 -15.94 -41.39
CA PHE A 397 -1.27 -15.40 -42.05
C PHE A 397 -0.97 -15.17 -43.53
N ASP A 398 -1.90 -15.55 -44.40
CA ASP A 398 -1.90 -15.12 -45.79
C ASP A 398 -2.65 -13.78 -45.87
N GLN A 399 -1.90 -12.70 -46.00
CA GLN A 399 -2.46 -11.36 -46.13
C GLN A 399 -2.62 -11.01 -47.60
N THR A 400 -3.85 -10.66 -47.99
CA THR A 400 -4.18 -10.17 -49.34
C THR A 400 -4.50 -8.69 -49.26
N THR A 401 -3.78 -7.87 -50.02
CA THR A 401 -4.09 -6.45 -50.21
C THR A 401 -4.60 -6.25 -51.62
N VAL A 402 -5.77 -5.64 -51.75
CA VAL A 402 -6.41 -5.38 -53.03
C VAL A 402 -6.61 -3.88 -53.17
N ASN A 403 -6.07 -3.31 -54.25
CA ASN A 403 -6.36 -1.93 -54.63
C ASN A 403 -7.34 -1.93 -55.81
N VAL A 404 -8.41 -1.15 -55.70
CA VAL A 404 -9.42 -0.96 -56.73
C VAL A 404 -9.34 0.48 -57.21
N GLU A 405 -9.23 0.68 -58.52
CA GLU A 405 -9.13 2.00 -59.13
C GLU A 405 -10.27 2.23 -60.13
N GLY A 406 -10.77 3.46 -60.16
CA GLY A 406 -11.71 3.92 -61.18
C GLY A 406 -11.00 4.31 -62.47
N GLN A 407 -11.59 3.96 -63.61
CA GLN A 407 -11.24 4.49 -64.92
C GLN A 407 -12.17 5.67 -65.24
N VAL A 408 -11.59 6.85 -65.43
CA VAL A 408 -12.34 8.00 -65.96
C VAL A 408 -12.31 7.92 -67.48
N SER A 409 -13.47 7.72 -68.11
CA SER A 409 -13.61 7.84 -69.56
C SER A 409 -13.58 9.33 -69.92
N GLY A 410 -12.55 9.76 -70.63
CA GLY A 410 -12.33 11.17 -70.97
C GLY A 410 -13.49 11.78 -71.76
N ALA A 411 -14.09 12.84 -71.23
CA ALA A 411 -14.67 13.87 -72.08
C ALA A 411 -13.51 14.58 -72.80
N ALA A 412 -13.61 14.67 -74.13
CA ALA A 412 -12.58 15.20 -75.01
C ALA A 412 -12.03 16.55 -74.52
N GLY A 413 -10.74 16.62 -74.20
CA GLY A 413 -10.04 17.90 -74.03
C GLY A 413 -8.93 17.97 -72.98
N HIS A 414 -8.82 17.03 -72.04
CA HIS A 414 -7.75 17.07 -71.03
C HIS A 414 -6.90 15.80 -71.00
N THR A 415 -5.60 16.03 -70.89
CA THR A 415 -4.46 15.14 -71.13
C THR A 415 -4.47 13.86 -70.28
N SER A 416 -4.46 12.71 -70.99
CA SER A 416 -3.79 11.42 -70.74
C SER A 416 -3.59 10.75 -69.36
N ASP A 417 -3.92 11.33 -68.19
CA ASP A 417 -3.51 10.75 -66.89
C ASP A 417 -4.66 10.48 -65.87
N ALA A 418 -5.89 10.19 -66.32
CA ALA A 418 -7.06 10.01 -65.42
C ALA A 418 -7.39 8.53 -65.06
N LEU A 419 -6.38 7.66 -65.00
CA LEU A 419 -6.44 6.35 -64.35
C LEU A 419 -5.88 6.51 -62.92
N GLY A 420 -6.66 6.17 -61.89
CA GLY A 420 -6.18 6.23 -60.49
C GLY A 420 -6.48 7.54 -59.75
N GLU A 421 -7.51 8.30 -60.16
CA GLU A 421 -7.97 9.47 -59.39
C GLU A 421 -8.51 9.06 -58.00
N PHE A 422 -9.11 7.88 -57.87
CA PHE A 422 -9.54 7.33 -56.59
C PHE A 422 -9.07 5.89 -56.46
N THR A 423 -8.34 5.62 -55.39
CA THR A 423 -7.89 4.26 -55.05
C THR A 423 -8.60 3.82 -53.80
N PHE A 424 -9.32 2.71 -53.87
CA PHE A 424 -9.87 2.02 -52.72
C PHE A 424 -8.96 0.85 -52.33
N ARG A 425 -8.81 0.59 -51.04
CA ARG A 425 -8.01 -0.52 -50.52
C ARG A 425 -8.84 -1.42 -49.63
N ALA A 426 -8.78 -2.72 -49.92
CA ALA A 426 -9.25 -3.77 -49.05
C ALA A 426 -8.06 -4.60 -48.57
N VAL A 427 -8.05 -4.94 -47.28
CA VAL A 427 -7.03 -5.82 -46.70
C VAL A 427 -7.75 -6.99 -46.04
N GLY A 428 -7.44 -8.19 -46.53
CA GLY A 428 -7.90 -9.44 -45.95
C GLY A 428 -6.75 -10.23 -45.36
N SER A 429 -7.05 -11.02 -44.34
CA SER A 429 -6.07 -11.87 -43.66
C SER A 429 -6.73 -13.21 -43.37
N VAL A 430 -6.08 -14.30 -43.79
CA VAL A 430 -6.53 -15.66 -43.51
C VAL A 430 -5.46 -16.36 -42.70
N LEU A 431 -5.83 -16.96 -41.57
CA LEU A 431 -4.90 -17.75 -40.78
C LEU A 431 -4.52 -19.02 -41.54
N LYS A 432 -3.25 -19.14 -41.89
CA LYS A 432 -2.66 -20.31 -42.54
C LYS A 432 -2.16 -21.34 -41.53
N PHE A 433 -1.58 -20.85 -40.43
CA PHE A 433 -1.08 -21.67 -39.34
C PHE A 433 -1.22 -20.94 -38.01
N ASP A 434 -1.90 -21.54 -37.04
CA ASP A 434 -2.18 -20.93 -35.72
C ASP A 434 -0.93 -20.76 -34.85
N GLY A 435 0.10 -21.60 -35.01
CA GLY A 435 1.34 -21.51 -34.23
C GLY A 435 1.06 -21.36 -32.73
N PHE A 436 1.68 -20.38 -32.09
CA PHE A 436 1.46 -20.09 -30.66
C PHE A 436 0.01 -19.71 -30.29
N LEU A 437 -0.81 -19.24 -31.23
CA LEU A 437 -2.21 -18.84 -30.96
C LEU A 437 -3.09 -20.04 -30.58
N LYS A 438 -2.67 -21.26 -30.94
CA LYS A 438 -3.35 -22.50 -30.51
C LYS A 438 -3.47 -22.61 -28.99
N VAL A 439 -2.50 -22.07 -28.26
CA VAL A 439 -2.46 -22.08 -26.79
C VAL A 439 -2.94 -20.76 -26.20
N TYR A 440 -2.47 -19.64 -26.76
CA TYR A 440 -2.70 -18.32 -26.16
C TYR A 440 -4.08 -17.71 -26.51
N GLY A 441 -4.72 -18.25 -27.54
CA GLY A 441 -5.94 -17.70 -28.13
C GLY A 441 -5.70 -16.44 -28.94
N ARG A 442 -6.75 -15.98 -29.64
CA ARG A 442 -6.81 -14.67 -30.29
C ARG A 442 -7.47 -13.67 -29.34
N GLU A 443 -7.00 -12.43 -29.33
CA GLU A 443 -7.65 -11.35 -28.56
C GLU A 443 -8.72 -10.64 -29.41
N GLU A 444 -9.73 -10.04 -28.78
CA GLU A 444 -10.72 -9.21 -29.49
C GLU A 444 -10.01 -8.05 -30.20
N GLY A 445 -10.19 -7.95 -31.52
CA GLY A 445 -9.51 -6.95 -32.36
C GLY A 445 -8.21 -7.43 -33.02
N ASP A 446 -7.73 -8.66 -32.73
CA ASP A 446 -6.70 -9.31 -33.54
C ASP A 446 -7.24 -9.54 -34.95
N ASP A 447 -6.53 -9.02 -35.97
CA ASP A 447 -6.74 -9.18 -37.42
C ASP A 447 -8.10 -9.85 -37.72
N ALA A 448 -9.20 -9.11 -37.53
CA ALA A 448 -10.53 -9.63 -37.81
C ALA A 448 -10.46 -10.29 -39.19
N GLU A 449 -10.90 -11.55 -39.30
CA GLU A 449 -10.83 -12.29 -40.55
C GLU A 449 -11.76 -11.63 -41.57
N ASN A 450 -11.29 -10.54 -42.16
CA ASN A 450 -11.87 -9.93 -43.34
C ASN A 450 -11.47 -10.84 -44.48
N LEU A 451 -12.28 -11.88 -44.67
CA LEU A 451 -12.15 -12.80 -45.78
C LEU A 451 -12.43 -12.04 -47.06
N LEU A 452 -11.39 -11.82 -47.86
CA LEU A 452 -11.56 -11.35 -49.22
C LEU A 452 -11.90 -12.54 -50.12
N PRO A 453 -12.85 -12.38 -51.05
CA PRO A 453 -13.13 -13.42 -52.03
C PRO A 453 -11.90 -13.67 -52.92
N PRO A 454 -11.85 -14.80 -53.65
CA PRO A 454 -10.87 -15.00 -54.69
C PRO A 454 -11.07 -13.93 -55.76
N LEU A 455 -10.01 -13.14 -56.00
CA LEU A 455 -10.00 -12.03 -56.95
C LEU A 455 -8.78 -12.17 -57.87
N ARG A 456 -8.83 -11.54 -59.04
CA ARG A 456 -7.74 -11.50 -60.03
C ARG A 456 -7.34 -10.06 -60.33
N GLU A 457 -6.04 -9.86 -60.51
CA GLU A 457 -5.52 -8.57 -60.98
C GLU A 457 -6.06 -8.24 -62.36
N ASN A 458 -6.34 -6.96 -62.60
CA ASN A 458 -7.01 -6.41 -63.78
C ASN A 458 -8.46 -6.86 -64.01
N ALA A 459 -9.08 -7.64 -63.10
CA ALA A 459 -10.49 -7.99 -63.22
C ALA A 459 -11.39 -6.73 -63.12
N PRO A 460 -12.49 -6.69 -63.90
CA PRO A 460 -13.47 -5.60 -63.79
C PRO A 460 -14.18 -5.65 -62.44
N ALA A 461 -14.35 -4.49 -61.82
CA ALA A 461 -15.08 -4.31 -60.58
C ALA A 461 -16.22 -3.31 -60.79
N LYS A 462 -17.34 -3.55 -60.11
CA LYS A 462 -18.51 -2.68 -60.09
C LYS A 462 -18.73 -2.14 -58.69
N LEU A 463 -18.84 -0.82 -58.55
CA LEU A 463 -19.30 -0.20 -57.31
C LEU A 463 -20.82 -0.42 -57.18
N LEU A 464 -21.23 -1.11 -56.12
CA LEU A 464 -22.65 -1.38 -55.81
C LEU A 464 -23.25 -0.32 -54.89
N ASP A 465 -22.50 0.04 -53.85
CA ASP A 465 -22.91 1.01 -52.85
C ASP A 465 -21.70 1.81 -52.35
N LEU A 466 -21.96 3.03 -51.91
CA LEU A 466 -20.94 3.94 -51.39
C LEU A 466 -21.45 4.63 -50.13
N LYS A 467 -20.72 4.44 -49.03
CA LYS A 467 -21.10 4.92 -47.71
C LYS A 467 -20.03 5.87 -47.16
N PRO A 468 -20.21 7.18 -47.32
CA PRO A 468 -19.48 8.17 -46.54
C PRO A 468 -19.95 8.11 -45.08
N GLU A 469 -19.00 8.00 -44.15
CA GLU A 469 -19.28 8.00 -42.71
C GLU A 469 -18.50 9.12 -42.04
N GLN A 470 -19.20 9.88 -41.20
CA GLN A 470 -18.62 10.92 -40.37
C GLN A 470 -17.99 10.28 -39.13
N HIS A 471 -16.79 10.74 -38.80
CA HIS A 471 -16.06 10.36 -37.61
C HIS A 471 -15.51 11.61 -36.92
N PHE A 472 -15.16 11.43 -35.66
CA PHE A 472 -14.43 12.43 -34.89
C PHE A 472 -13.21 11.78 -34.27
N THR A 473 -12.08 12.49 -34.25
CA THR A 473 -10.91 12.05 -33.51
C THR A 473 -11.28 11.92 -32.02
N GLU A 474 -10.79 10.88 -31.36
CA GLU A 474 -11.02 10.68 -29.92
C GLU A 474 -9.87 11.25 -29.09
N PRO A 475 -10.15 11.76 -27.86
CA PRO A 475 -9.10 12.17 -26.96
C PRO A 475 -8.23 10.99 -26.52
N PRO A 476 -6.99 11.21 -26.06
CA PRO A 476 -6.15 10.14 -25.56
C PRO A 476 -6.87 9.37 -24.43
N PRO A 477 -6.90 8.03 -24.45
CA PRO A 477 -7.71 7.25 -23.52
C PRO A 477 -7.21 7.45 -22.09
N ARG A 478 -8.09 7.40 -21.09
CA ARG A 478 -7.63 7.46 -19.69
C ARG A 478 -6.74 6.26 -19.35
N TYR A 479 -5.85 6.43 -18.38
CA TYR A 479 -5.06 5.32 -17.88
C TYR A 479 -5.93 4.31 -17.13
N SER A 480 -5.62 3.05 -17.32
CA SER A 480 -5.97 1.92 -16.44
C SER A 480 -4.74 1.54 -15.62
N ASP A 481 -4.88 0.60 -14.67
CA ASP A 481 -3.72 0.03 -13.97
C ASP A 481 -2.66 -0.47 -14.98
N ALA A 482 -3.09 -1.17 -16.04
CA ALA A 482 -2.20 -1.70 -17.05
C ALA A 482 -1.46 -0.61 -17.84
N SER A 483 -2.18 0.35 -18.39
CA SER A 483 -1.56 1.39 -19.22
C SER A 483 -0.72 2.36 -18.40
N LEU A 484 -1.08 2.60 -17.13
CA LEU A 484 -0.23 3.37 -16.23
C LEU A 484 1.06 2.63 -15.90
N VAL A 485 0.99 1.34 -15.55
CA VAL A 485 2.18 0.53 -15.26
C VAL A 485 3.10 0.42 -16.47
N LYS A 486 2.53 0.26 -17.68
CA LYS A 486 3.27 0.26 -18.93
C LYS A 486 4.06 1.56 -19.12
N VAL A 487 3.40 2.71 -19.01
CA VAL A 487 4.06 4.03 -19.17
C VAL A 487 5.09 4.27 -18.07
N MET A 488 4.80 3.88 -16.82
CA MET A 488 5.76 3.96 -15.73
C MET A 488 7.02 3.13 -16.00
N GLU A 489 6.87 1.91 -16.50
CA GLU A 489 8.00 1.05 -16.88
C GLU A 489 8.81 1.63 -18.05
N GLU A 490 8.14 2.08 -19.11
CA GLU A 490 8.78 2.70 -20.28
C GLU A 490 9.59 3.95 -19.93
N MET A 491 9.10 4.73 -18.96
CA MET A 491 9.76 5.94 -18.45
C MET A 491 10.76 5.67 -17.31
N GLY A 492 10.96 4.40 -16.91
CA GLY A 492 11.88 4.04 -15.82
C GLY A 492 11.41 4.44 -14.41
N ILE A 493 10.13 4.76 -14.25
CA ILE A 493 9.51 5.25 -13.01
C ILE A 493 9.04 4.05 -12.17
N GLY A 494 9.71 3.80 -11.04
CA GLY A 494 9.40 2.69 -10.15
C GLY A 494 9.96 1.36 -10.64
N ARG A 495 9.62 0.28 -9.95
CA ARG A 495 10.11 -1.09 -10.16
C ARG A 495 8.96 -2.11 -9.95
N PRO A 496 9.14 -3.39 -10.33
CA PRO A 496 8.16 -4.46 -10.08
C PRO A 496 7.54 -4.47 -8.68
N SER A 497 8.32 -4.14 -7.65
CA SER A 497 7.89 -4.08 -6.26
C SER A 497 7.02 -2.86 -5.92
N THR A 498 6.97 -1.83 -6.77
CA THR A 498 6.37 -0.52 -6.42
C THR A 498 5.18 -0.12 -7.28
N TYR A 499 4.95 -0.77 -8.43
CA TYR A 499 3.82 -0.46 -9.32
C TYR A 499 2.46 -0.52 -8.61
N ALA A 500 2.06 -1.71 -8.15
CA ALA A 500 0.78 -1.90 -7.48
C ALA A 500 0.64 -1.10 -6.17
N PRO A 501 1.65 -1.05 -5.27
CA PRO A 501 1.57 -0.24 -4.05
C PRO A 501 1.43 1.27 -4.30
N THR A 502 1.98 1.77 -5.41
CA THR A 502 1.87 3.20 -5.78
C THR A 502 0.42 3.54 -6.11
N ILE A 503 -0.20 2.77 -7.03
CA ILE A 503 -1.60 2.98 -7.44
C ILE A 503 -2.54 2.84 -6.23
N ASP A 504 -2.37 1.78 -5.43
CA ASP A 504 -3.17 1.54 -4.23
C ASP A 504 -3.04 2.67 -3.20
N THR A 505 -1.85 3.26 -3.07
CA THR A 505 -1.65 4.40 -2.17
C THR A 505 -2.33 5.66 -2.68
N LEU A 506 -2.24 5.96 -3.97
CA LEU A 506 -2.91 7.13 -4.55
C LEU A 506 -4.44 7.03 -4.41
N GLU A 507 -5.01 5.84 -4.63
CA GLU A 507 -6.44 5.56 -4.47
C GLU A 507 -6.87 5.70 -2.99
N ARG A 508 -6.14 5.06 -2.06
CA ARG A 508 -6.43 5.15 -0.62
C ARG A 508 -6.32 6.58 -0.06
N ARG A 509 -5.44 7.40 -0.64
CA ARG A 509 -5.25 8.82 -0.27
C ARG A 509 -6.25 9.75 -0.95
N GLN A 510 -7.15 9.23 -1.77
CA GLN A 510 -8.18 9.98 -2.49
C GLN A 510 -7.61 11.03 -3.47
N TYR A 511 -6.40 10.81 -3.98
CA TYR A 511 -5.84 11.63 -5.06
C TYR A 511 -6.36 11.20 -6.43
N LEU A 512 -6.70 9.92 -6.55
CA LEU A 512 -7.38 9.40 -7.71
C LEU A 512 -8.63 8.65 -7.28
N GLU A 513 -9.56 8.54 -8.21
CA GLU A 513 -10.73 7.69 -8.12
C GLU A 513 -10.80 6.77 -9.32
N ARG A 514 -11.47 5.64 -9.14
CA ARG A 514 -11.63 4.64 -10.18
C ARG A 514 -13.04 4.70 -10.72
N GLN A 515 -13.14 4.88 -12.03
CA GLN A 515 -14.40 4.74 -12.75
C GLN A 515 -14.27 3.58 -13.74
N ASN A 516 -14.94 2.46 -13.43
CA ASN A 516 -14.75 1.20 -14.13
C ASN A 516 -13.27 0.77 -14.14
N LYS A 517 -12.65 0.61 -15.31
CA LYS A 517 -11.23 0.29 -15.46
C LYS A 517 -10.32 1.53 -15.52
N SER A 518 -10.89 2.73 -15.61
CA SER A 518 -10.15 3.98 -15.79
C SER A 518 -9.82 4.66 -14.46
N LEU A 519 -8.65 5.28 -14.41
CA LEU A 519 -8.15 6.09 -13.31
C LEU A 519 -8.40 7.57 -13.63
N ARG A 520 -9.00 8.30 -12.69
CA ARG A 520 -9.27 9.74 -12.81
C ARG A 520 -8.63 10.48 -11.64
N PRO A 521 -8.01 11.65 -11.86
CA PRO A 521 -7.53 12.47 -10.76
C PRO A 521 -8.72 13.17 -10.08
N THR A 522 -8.75 13.16 -8.75
CA THR A 522 -9.74 13.95 -7.99
C THR A 522 -9.35 15.44 -8.02
N PRO A 523 -10.26 16.37 -7.65
CA PRO A 523 -9.89 17.79 -7.51
C PRO A 523 -8.69 18.00 -6.58
N LEU A 524 -8.63 17.25 -5.47
CA LEU A 524 -7.48 17.25 -4.57
C LEU A 524 -6.20 16.77 -5.27
N GLY A 525 -6.28 15.69 -6.05
CA GLY A 525 -5.13 15.19 -6.79
C GLY A 525 -4.57 16.23 -7.78
N ARG A 526 -5.44 16.94 -8.49
CA ARG A 526 -5.06 18.02 -9.40
C ARG A 526 -4.42 19.20 -8.67
N GLU A 527 -5.05 19.67 -7.60
CA GLU A 527 -4.55 20.77 -6.76
C GLU A 527 -3.16 20.44 -6.19
N VAL A 528 -2.97 19.23 -5.65
CA VAL A 528 -1.69 18.77 -5.11
C VAL A 528 -0.61 18.72 -6.18
N ILE A 529 -0.91 18.18 -7.37
CA ILE A 529 0.07 18.16 -8.46
C ILE A 529 0.39 19.57 -8.96
N GLY A 530 -0.60 20.45 -9.11
CA GLY A 530 -0.37 21.84 -9.49
C GLY A 530 0.59 22.53 -8.53
N TYR A 531 0.37 22.37 -7.22
CA TYR A 531 1.28 22.90 -6.20
C TYR A 531 2.67 22.28 -6.28
N LEU A 532 2.77 20.95 -6.41
CA LEU A 532 4.08 20.28 -6.46
C LEU A 532 4.89 20.64 -7.70
N VAL A 533 4.26 20.82 -8.87
CA VAL A 533 4.93 21.26 -10.09
C VAL A 533 5.50 22.68 -9.93
N GLN A 534 4.79 23.56 -9.24
CA GLN A 534 5.25 24.93 -8.98
C GLN A 534 6.32 24.99 -7.88
N ALA A 535 6.12 24.29 -6.77
CA ALA A 535 6.93 24.44 -5.56
C ALA A 535 8.12 23.46 -5.49
N PHE A 536 8.00 22.28 -6.11
CA PHE A 536 8.98 21.20 -6.06
C PHE A 536 9.20 20.54 -7.44
N PRO A 537 9.58 21.31 -8.47
CA PRO A 537 9.67 20.82 -9.85
C PRO A 537 10.64 19.64 -10.00
N GLY A 538 11.74 19.60 -9.24
CA GLY A 538 12.70 18.50 -9.24
C GLY A 538 12.11 17.20 -8.69
N VAL A 539 11.32 17.28 -7.61
CA VAL A 539 10.70 16.09 -6.98
C VAL A 539 9.70 15.39 -7.90
N VAL A 540 8.97 16.17 -8.72
CA VAL A 540 7.95 15.64 -9.65
C VAL A 540 8.43 15.54 -11.10
N ALA A 541 9.72 15.72 -11.35
CA ALA A 541 10.31 15.52 -12.66
C ALA A 541 10.45 14.03 -12.99
N TYR A 542 10.02 13.65 -14.21
CA TYR A 542 10.09 12.27 -14.69
C TYR A 542 11.53 11.74 -14.72
N GLU A 543 12.43 12.47 -15.38
CA GLU A 543 13.84 12.09 -15.49
C GLU A 543 14.56 12.04 -14.14
N PHE A 544 14.19 12.89 -13.20
CA PHE A 544 14.76 12.86 -11.85
C PHE A 544 14.39 11.56 -11.12
N THR A 545 13.11 11.17 -11.21
CA THR A 545 12.62 9.92 -10.61
C THR A 545 13.21 8.68 -11.28
N ALA A 546 13.36 8.69 -12.61
CA ALA A 546 13.98 7.59 -13.35
C ALA A 546 15.47 7.43 -13.00
N ARG A 547 16.24 8.53 -13.02
CA ARG A 547 17.67 8.54 -12.65
C ARG A 547 17.90 8.07 -11.21
N MET A 548 17.02 8.40 -10.27
CA MET A 548 17.12 7.86 -8.90
C MET A 548 17.08 6.33 -8.89
N GLU A 549 16.14 5.72 -9.61
CA GLU A 549 16.05 4.27 -9.60
C GLU A 549 17.29 3.63 -10.26
N GLU A 550 17.84 4.21 -11.32
CA GLU A 550 19.13 3.78 -11.90
C GLU A 550 20.29 3.91 -10.92
N ARG A 551 20.34 5.00 -10.15
CA ARG A 551 21.36 5.19 -9.11
C ARG A 551 21.21 4.18 -7.97
N LEU A 552 19.98 3.80 -7.60
CA LEU A 552 19.74 2.72 -6.63
C LEU A 552 20.16 1.36 -7.18
N ASP A 553 19.95 1.10 -8.47
CA ASP A 553 20.44 -0.13 -9.12
C ASP A 553 21.99 -0.15 -9.11
N ALA A 554 22.64 1.00 -9.31
CA ALA A 554 24.10 1.09 -9.17
C ALA A 554 24.60 0.83 -7.73
N VAL A 555 23.80 1.13 -6.70
CA VAL A 555 24.12 0.73 -5.31
C VAL A 555 23.98 -0.77 -5.16
N GLU A 556 22.91 -1.36 -5.70
CA GLU A 556 22.66 -2.80 -5.67
C GLU A 556 23.78 -3.59 -6.36
N GLU A 557 24.34 -3.06 -7.45
CA GLU A 557 25.49 -3.63 -8.15
C GLU A 557 26.86 -3.33 -7.48
N GLY A 558 26.87 -2.63 -6.34
CA GLY A 558 28.11 -2.23 -5.66
C GLY A 558 28.93 -1.15 -6.39
N LYS A 559 28.37 -0.51 -7.42
CA LYS A 559 29.03 0.54 -8.24
C LYS A 559 28.90 1.94 -7.65
N ALA A 560 28.03 2.14 -6.65
CA ALA A 560 27.82 3.43 -6.00
C ALA A 560 27.65 3.29 -4.48
N LEU A 561 28.17 4.27 -3.74
CA LEU A 561 27.94 4.38 -2.30
C LEU A 561 26.56 4.97 -2.03
N TRP A 562 25.75 4.25 -1.27
CA TRP A 562 24.36 4.62 -0.99
C TRP A 562 24.18 5.99 -0.31
N PRO A 563 25.06 6.46 0.62
CA PRO A 563 24.90 7.78 1.22
C PRO A 563 25.13 8.91 0.22
N LYS A 564 26.03 8.69 -0.75
CA LYS A 564 26.28 9.64 -1.85
C LYS A 564 25.05 9.75 -2.75
N VAL A 565 24.44 8.62 -3.09
CA VAL A 565 23.19 8.59 -3.86
C VAL A 565 22.07 9.34 -3.12
N VAL A 566 21.89 9.12 -1.81
CA VAL A 566 20.89 9.87 -1.04
C VAL A 566 21.20 11.37 -1.03
N ARG A 567 22.45 11.76 -0.83
CA ARG A 567 22.90 13.16 -0.78
C ARG A 567 22.60 13.94 -2.06
N GLU A 568 22.98 13.39 -3.20
CA GLU A 568 22.79 14.01 -4.53
C GLU A 568 21.32 14.33 -4.83
N PHE A 569 20.39 13.63 -4.18
CA PHE A 569 18.95 13.87 -4.34
C PHE A 569 18.37 14.71 -3.23
N TYR A 570 18.90 14.59 -2.01
CA TYR A 570 18.40 15.30 -0.86
C TYR A 570 18.78 16.79 -0.87
N GLU A 571 20.00 17.13 -1.30
CA GLU A 571 20.47 18.51 -1.31
C GLU A 571 19.66 19.42 -2.27
N PRO A 572 19.40 19.04 -3.55
CA PRO A 572 18.53 19.83 -4.42
C PRO A 572 17.11 19.97 -3.89
N PHE A 573 16.58 18.94 -3.22
CA PHE A 573 15.27 19.01 -2.57
C PHE A 573 15.26 20.03 -1.43
N LEU A 574 16.34 20.13 -0.64
CA LEU A 574 16.43 21.14 0.43
C LEU A 574 16.43 22.57 -0.13
N ASP A 575 17.06 22.79 -1.28
CA ASP A 575 17.06 24.10 -1.94
C ASP A 575 15.65 24.52 -2.41
N GLU A 576 14.85 23.57 -2.90
CA GLU A 576 13.43 23.79 -3.19
C GLU A 576 12.63 24.01 -1.91
N TYR A 577 12.85 23.18 -0.89
CA TYR A 577 12.15 23.25 0.39
C TYR A 577 12.40 24.57 1.13
N ALA A 578 13.62 25.13 1.06
CA ALA A 578 13.96 26.39 1.70
C ALA A 578 13.17 27.60 1.14
N LYS A 579 12.64 27.49 -0.08
CA LYS A 579 11.84 28.54 -0.74
C LYS A 579 10.37 28.53 -0.29
N ILE A 580 9.93 27.50 0.44
CA ILE A 580 8.54 27.39 0.87
C ILE A 580 8.23 28.42 1.96
N PRO A 581 7.25 29.30 1.76
CA PRO A 581 6.90 30.30 2.76
C PRO A 581 6.36 29.62 4.02
N GLN A 582 6.92 29.96 5.17
CA GLN A 582 6.45 29.44 6.45
C GLN A 582 5.21 30.20 6.89
N LYS A 583 4.15 29.45 7.25
CA LYS A 583 2.97 30.06 7.84
C LYS A 583 3.29 30.63 9.23
N LEU A 584 3.10 31.92 9.42
CA LEU A 584 3.36 32.58 10.70
C LEU A 584 2.16 32.49 11.65
N CYS A 585 2.44 32.44 12.94
CA CYS A 585 1.44 32.44 13.99
C CYS A 585 0.80 33.84 14.09
N PRO A 586 -0.53 33.96 14.03
CA PRO A 586 -1.22 35.26 14.08
C PRO A 586 -1.08 35.95 15.45
N VAL A 587 -0.64 35.24 16.50
CA VAL A 587 -0.52 35.78 17.86
C VAL A 587 0.88 36.32 18.15
N CYS A 588 1.93 35.67 17.66
CA CYS A 588 3.32 36.02 18.04
C CYS A 588 4.30 36.12 16.87
N GLY A 589 3.83 35.93 15.63
CA GLY A 589 4.67 36.01 14.43
C GLY A 589 5.63 34.84 14.22
N ARG A 590 5.82 33.93 15.18
CA ARG A 590 6.67 32.74 15.01
C ARG A 590 6.04 31.72 14.05
N PRO A 591 6.82 30.90 13.34
CA PRO A 591 6.28 29.87 12.44
C PRO A 591 5.30 28.91 13.14
N MET A 592 4.29 28.47 12.40
CA MET A 592 3.40 27.38 12.77
C MET A 592 3.90 26.06 12.20
N GLU A 593 3.71 24.98 12.95
CA GLU A 593 4.07 23.62 12.54
C GLU A 593 2.90 22.65 12.71
N LEU A 594 2.90 21.58 11.90
CA LEU A 594 1.90 20.52 11.99
C LEU A 594 2.22 19.59 13.18
N ARG A 595 1.33 19.53 14.16
CA ARG A 595 1.44 18.66 15.34
C ARG A 595 0.36 17.58 15.34
N VAL A 596 0.67 16.45 15.97
CA VAL A 596 -0.26 15.33 16.13
C VAL A 596 -0.68 15.23 17.60
N SER A 597 -1.99 15.18 17.85
CA SER A 597 -2.55 14.85 19.17
C SER A 597 -3.38 13.57 19.10
N ARG A 598 -3.87 13.09 20.25
CA ARG A 598 -4.88 12.02 20.31
C ARG A 598 -6.19 12.35 19.56
N PHE A 599 -6.42 13.63 19.23
CA PHE A 599 -7.60 14.12 18.51
C PHE A 599 -7.32 14.38 17.01
N GLY A 600 -6.15 13.97 16.53
CA GLY A 600 -5.69 14.16 15.15
C GLY A 600 -4.71 15.32 14.98
N GLN A 601 -4.41 15.64 13.72
CA GLN A 601 -3.48 16.70 13.34
C GLN A 601 -4.09 18.10 13.53
N PHE A 602 -3.24 19.05 13.93
CA PHE A 602 -3.54 20.46 14.14
C PHE A 602 -2.27 21.30 13.91
N LEU A 603 -2.42 22.60 13.65
CA LEU A 603 -1.30 23.52 13.57
C LEU A 603 -1.02 24.10 14.95
N GLY A 604 0.23 24.04 15.41
CA GLY A 604 0.67 24.65 16.66
C GLY A 604 1.76 25.68 16.42
N CYS A 605 1.79 26.73 17.24
CA CYS A 605 2.91 27.66 17.23
C CYS A 605 4.21 26.95 17.69
N THR A 606 5.30 27.18 16.96
CA THR A 606 6.65 26.70 17.33
C THR A 606 7.15 27.32 18.65
N GLY A 607 6.66 28.50 19.01
CA GLY A 607 6.96 29.16 20.29
C GLY A 607 6.26 28.56 21.51
N TYR A 608 5.81 27.31 21.47
CA TYR A 608 5.29 26.62 22.65
C TYR A 608 6.45 26.23 23.59
N PRO A 609 6.34 26.40 24.92
CA PRO A 609 5.12 26.66 25.69
C PRO A 609 4.71 28.13 25.85
N GLU A 610 5.52 29.09 25.42
CA GLU A 610 5.29 30.54 25.61
C GLU A 610 4.06 31.03 24.81
N CYS A 611 3.90 30.57 23.57
CA CYS A 611 2.73 30.78 22.73
C CYS A 611 1.94 29.47 22.58
N LYS A 612 0.72 29.45 23.11
CA LYS A 612 -0.18 28.27 23.08
C LYS A 612 -1.18 28.31 21.91
N HIS A 613 -0.99 29.20 20.95
CA HIS A 613 -1.87 29.32 19.79
C HIS A 613 -1.88 28.01 18.99
N THR A 614 -3.08 27.58 18.63
CA THR A 614 -3.30 26.38 17.80
C THR A 614 -4.44 26.62 16.83
N GLU A 615 -4.36 26.03 15.64
CA GLU A 615 -5.44 26.02 14.67
C GLU A 615 -5.81 24.60 14.29
N ARG A 616 -7.10 24.37 13.99
CA ARG A 616 -7.52 23.11 13.38
C ARG A 616 -6.96 23.02 11.97
N LEU A 617 -6.53 21.82 11.60
CA LEU A 617 -6.04 21.56 10.25
C LEU A 617 -7.18 21.65 9.23
N GLU A 618 -8.30 20.97 9.50
CA GLU A 618 -9.48 21.01 8.65
C GLU A 618 -10.42 22.14 9.09
N ALA A 619 -10.89 22.93 8.13
CA ALA A 619 -11.95 23.90 8.36
C ALA A 619 -13.25 23.15 8.75
N LYS A 620 -14.07 23.76 9.62
CA LYS A 620 -15.44 23.25 9.83
C LYS A 620 -16.17 23.32 8.49
N LYS A 621 -16.92 22.27 8.12
CA LYS A 621 -17.93 22.39 7.06
C LYS A 621 -18.77 23.64 7.35
N ALA A 622 -18.91 24.51 6.35
CA ALA A 622 -19.69 25.73 6.47
C ALA A 622 -21.12 25.38 6.91
N ALA A 623 -21.74 26.28 7.67
CA ALA A 623 -23.11 26.08 8.09
C ALA A 623 -24.02 26.25 6.85
N GLU A 624 -24.84 25.26 6.54
CA GLU A 624 -25.74 25.31 5.37
C GLU A 624 -27.06 25.98 5.79
N PRO A 625 -27.54 27.04 5.12
CA PRO A 625 -28.85 27.61 5.38
C PRO A 625 -29.95 26.58 5.07
N ILE A 626 -30.95 26.47 5.94
CA ILE A 626 -32.12 25.59 5.69
C ILE A 626 -33.38 26.38 5.29
N GLY A 627 -33.30 27.72 5.23
CA GLY A 627 -34.39 28.58 4.79
C GLY A 627 -35.50 28.83 5.82
N GLU A 628 -35.33 28.40 7.07
CA GLU A 628 -36.31 28.61 8.15
C GLU A 628 -35.88 29.76 9.08
N GLU A 629 -36.84 30.52 9.60
CA GLU A 629 -36.58 31.52 10.66
C GLU A 629 -36.44 30.87 12.04
N CYS A 630 -35.58 31.42 12.88
CA CYS A 630 -35.38 30.93 14.24
C CYS A 630 -36.60 31.23 15.12
N PRO A 631 -37.32 30.20 15.64
CA PRO A 631 -38.55 30.40 16.40
C PRO A 631 -38.32 30.94 17.83
N LYS A 632 -37.05 31.07 18.27
CA LYS A 632 -36.71 31.67 19.56
C LYS A 632 -36.47 33.17 19.47
N CYS A 633 -35.85 33.64 18.38
CA CYS A 633 -35.41 35.03 18.29
C CYS A 633 -36.03 35.81 17.11
N HIS A 634 -36.66 35.13 16.15
CA HIS A 634 -37.27 35.70 14.94
C HIS A 634 -36.37 36.65 14.12
N GLN A 635 -35.07 36.70 14.41
CA GLN A 635 -34.10 37.61 13.80
C GLN A 635 -32.97 36.87 13.09
N GLY A 636 -32.76 35.59 13.40
CA GLY A 636 -31.73 34.76 12.77
C GLY A 636 -32.36 33.66 11.93
N GLN A 637 -31.73 33.29 10.81
CA GLN A 637 -32.09 32.10 10.06
C GLN A 637 -31.53 30.83 10.71
N LEU A 638 -32.22 29.71 10.55
CA LEU A 638 -31.72 28.41 10.95
C LEU A 638 -30.69 27.90 9.93
N VAL A 639 -29.61 27.33 10.46
CA VAL A 639 -28.52 26.75 9.69
C VAL A 639 -28.20 25.34 10.20
N ARG A 640 -27.95 24.43 9.28
CA ARG A 640 -27.44 23.09 9.55
C ARG A 640 -25.95 23.19 9.88
N ARG A 641 -25.58 22.72 11.07
CA ARG A 641 -24.19 22.60 11.53
C ARG A 641 -23.86 21.14 11.81
N HIS A 642 -22.61 20.76 11.60
CA HIS A 642 -22.13 19.43 11.97
C HIS A 642 -21.44 19.46 13.34
N GLY A 643 -22.00 18.74 14.29
CA GLY A 643 -21.47 18.56 15.65
C GLY A 643 -20.82 17.20 15.87
N ARG A 644 -20.46 16.91 17.12
CA ARG A 644 -19.85 15.63 17.53
C ARG A 644 -20.80 14.43 17.36
N TYR A 645 -22.11 14.67 17.34
CA TYR A 645 -23.16 13.65 17.42
C TYR A 645 -23.99 13.52 16.13
N GLY A 646 -23.63 14.24 15.08
CA GLY A 646 -24.41 14.35 13.84
C GLY A 646 -24.59 15.80 13.41
N SER A 647 -25.33 16.02 12.33
CA SER A 647 -25.84 17.34 12.01
C SER A 647 -26.92 17.76 13.00
N PHE A 648 -26.97 19.05 13.29
CA PHE A 648 -27.99 19.67 14.12
C PHE A 648 -28.32 21.03 13.50
N ILE A 649 -29.51 21.51 13.75
CA ILE A 649 -29.97 22.81 13.29
C ILE A 649 -29.73 23.81 14.42
N SER A 650 -29.22 24.98 14.10
CA SER A 650 -28.94 26.06 15.06
C SER A 650 -29.27 27.40 14.48
N CYS A 651 -29.55 28.39 15.33
CA CYS A 651 -29.65 29.77 14.87
C CYS A 651 -28.32 30.25 14.26
N SER A 652 -28.38 30.95 13.14
CA SER A 652 -27.24 31.64 12.52
C SER A 652 -26.53 32.60 13.48
N ARG A 653 -27.29 33.20 14.40
CA ARG A 653 -26.81 34.09 15.46
C ARG A 653 -26.23 33.36 16.69
N TYR A 654 -26.01 32.06 16.63
CA TYR A 654 -25.36 31.32 17.73
C TYR A 654 -23.91 31.83 17.95
N PRO A 655 -23.50 32.19 19.18
CA PRO A 655 -24.11 31.84 20.46
C PRO A 655 -25.10 32.87 21.05
N ASP A 656 -25.27 34.05 20.46
CA ASP A 656 -26.19 35.11 20.94
C ASP A 656 -27.65 34.63 20.97
N CYS A 657 -28.01 33.75 20.04
CA CYS A 657 -29.22 32.93 20.14
C CYS A 657 -28.81 31.44 20.22
N ASP A 658 -29.05 30.85 21.39
CA ASP A 658 -28.74 29.45 21.74
C ASP A 658 -29.77 28.43 21.19
N TYR A 659 -30.70 28.86 20.33
CA TYR A 659 -31.67 27.95 19.73
C TYR A 659 -30.96 26.88 18.91
N THR A 660 -31.19 25.62 19.29
CA THR A 660 -30.74 24.44 18.56
C THR A 660 -31.85 23.40 18.56
N ARG A 661 -32.03 22.69 17.43
CA ARG A 661 -32.88 21.51 17.34
C ARG A 661 -32.16 20.36 16.64
N ASP A 662 -32.49 19.15 17.01
CA ASP A 662 -31.92 17.94 16.40
C ASP A 662 -32.47 17.75 14.98
N GLU A 663 -31.62 17.39 14.02
CA GLU A 663 -32.02 17.02 12.65
C GLU A 663 -32.37 15.52 12.54
N SER A 664 -32.90 14.94 13.62
CA SER A 664 -33.17 13.50 13.66
C SER A 664 -34.33 13.17 12.70
N PRO A 665 -34.19 12.19 11.78
CA PRO A 665 -35.31 11.75 10.95
C PRO A 665 -36.46 11.28 11.84
N SER A 666 -37.63 11.89 11.65
CA SER A 666 -38.90 11.43 12.19
C SER A 666 -39.18 10.02 11.66
N THR A 667 -39.66 9.12 12.51
CA THR A 667 -40.10 7.79 12.06
C THR A 667 -41.59 7.73 11.75
N GLY A 668 -42.35 8.78 12.06
CA GLY A 668 -43.81 8.83 11.92
C GLY A 668 -44.57 8.04 12.99
N ILE A 669 -43.87 7.47 13.98
CA ILE A 669 -44.44 6.53 14.95
C ILE A 669 -44.67 7.24 16.28
N GLU A 670 -45.93 7.32 16.71
CA GLU A 670 -46.30 7.81 18.03
C GLU A 670 -45.65 6.98 19.14
N CYS A 671 -45.12 7.64 20.17
CA CYS A 671 -44.44 6.98 21.27
C CYS A 671 -45.41 6.15 22.11
N PRO A 672 -45.27 4.80 22.15
CA PRO A 672 -46.22 3.92 22.83
C PRO A 672 -46.16 4.03 24.36
N LYS A 673 -45.18 4.76 24.91
CA LYS A 673 -45.06 4.99 26.36
C LYS A 673 -45.82 6.21 26.84
N CYS A 674 -45.81 7.30 26.08
CA CYS A 674 -46.31 8.60 26.55
C CYS A 674 -47.44 9.18 25.72
N HIS A 675 -47.69 8.67 24.51
CA HIS A 675 -48.74 9.14 23.58
C HIS A 675 -48.70 10.64 23.20
N ALA A 676 -47.77 11.40 23.77
CA ALA A 676 -47.63 12.84 23.60
C ALA A 676 -46.38 13.21 22.76
N GLY A 677 -45.58 12.22 22.35
CA GLY A 677 -44.37 12.43 21.59
C GLY A 677 -44.21 11.39 20.49
N GLU A 678 -43.25 11.61 19.60
CA GLU A 678 -42.95 10.76 18.46
C GLU A 678 -41.59 10.08 18.65
N ILE A 679 -41.44 8.87 18.12
CA ILE A 679 -40.16 8.17 18.07
C ILE A 679 -39.29 8.78 16.96
N VAL A 680 -38.03 9.08 17.28
CA VAL A 680 -37.04 9.60 16.34
C VAL A 680 -35.79 8.73 16.32
N GLN A 681 -35.15 8.60 15.16
CA GLN A 681 -33.89 7.86 15.00
C GLN A 681 -32.70 8.76 15.32
N ARG A 682 -31.80 8.28 16.18
CA ARG A 682 -30.54 8.94 16.58
C ARG A 682 -29.34 8.02 16.37
N ILE A 683 -28.14 8.59 16.37
CA ILE A 683 -26.87 7.85 16.22
C ILE A 683 -26.06 7.95 17.52
N SER A 684 -25.65 6.80 18.06
CA SER A 684 -24.83 6.73 19.27
C SER A 684 -23.38 7.17 19.03
N LYS A 685 -22.61 7.41 20.11
CA LYS A 685 -21.16 7.71 20.05
C LYS A 685 -20.31 6.68 19.28
N ARG A 686 -20.84 5.47 19.04
CA ARG A 686 -20.18 4.38 18.29
C ARG A 686 -20.71 4.22 16.86
N GLY A 687 -21.52 5.16 16.37
CA GLY A 687 -22.09 5.13 15.01
C GLY A 687 -23.29 4.20 14.83
N LYS A 688 -23.79 3.56 15.89
CA LYS A 688 -24.97 2.68 15.80
C LYS A 688 -26.28 3.47 15.98
N PRO A 689 -27.32 3.22 15.16
CA PRO A 689 -28.61 3.86 15.32
C PRO A 689 -29.33 3.39 16.59
N TYR A 690 -30.13 4.26 17.19
CA TYR A 690 -31.07 3.97 18.28
C TYR A 690 -32.29 4.88 18.16
N TYR A 691 -33.40 4.51 18.79
CA TYR A 691 -34.70 5.16 18.65
C TYR A 691 -35.15 5.65 20.02
N ARG A 692 -35.62 6.89 20.11
CA ARG A 692 -36.06 7.51 21.37
C ARG A 692 -37.27 8.41 21.13
N CYS A 693 -38.12 8.59 22.13
CA CYS A 693 -39.15 9.65 22.09
C CYS A 693 -38.50 11.05 21.99
N ASN A 694 -39.08 11.93 21.17
CA ASN A 694 -38.69 13.32 21.03
C ASN A 694 -39.19 14.22 22.17
N ASN A 695 -40.20 13.78 22.92
CA ASN A 695 -40.65 14.46 24.13
C ASN A 695 -39.60 14.28 25.24
N SER A 696 -39.01 15.38 25.69
CA SER A 696 -37.94 15.40 26.70
C SER A 696 -38.34 14.81 28.05
N ALA A 697 -39.64 14.83 28.39
CA ALA A 697 -40.18 14.22 29.61
C ALA A 697 -40.35 12.69 29.51
N CYS A 698 -40.19 12.11 28.32
CA CYS A 698 -40.31 10.67 28.08
C CYS A 698 -38.93 10.01 27.92
N ASP A 699 -38.77 8.86 28.57
CA ASP A 699 -37.56 8.03 28.62
C ASP A 699 -37.63 6.80 27.71
N PHE A 700 -38.64 6.69 26.83
CA PHE A 700 -38.73 5.59 25.86
C PHE A 700 -37.46 5.50 25.00
N LEU A 701 -36.88 4.30 24.93
CA LEU A 701 -35.62 4.02 24.23
C LEU A 701 -35.65 2.60 23.63
N ALA A 702 -35.25 2.47 22.36
CA ALA A 702 -35.01 1.19 21.70
C ALA A 702 -33.69 1.22 20.90
N PHE A 703 -32.92 0.13 20.92
CA PHE A 703 -31.67 0.03 20.14
C PHE A 703 -31.85 -0.59 18.76
N ASP A 704 -33.02 -1.17 18.53
CA ASP A 704 -33.43 -1.83 17.29
C ASP A 704 -34.54 -1.00 16.63
N LYS A 705 -34.72 -1.15 15.30
CA LYS A 705 -35.71 -0.36 14.53
C LYS A 705 -37.12 -0.61 15.04
N VAL A 706 -37.79 0.45 15.48
CA VAL A 706 -39.21 0.39 15.87
C VAL A 706 -40.07 0.33 14.61
N LEU A 707 -41.05 -0.56 14.62
CA LEU A 707 -41.97 -0.84 13.53
C LEU A 707 -43.35 -0.23 13.84
N GLU A 708 -44.13 0.05 12.80
CA GLU A 708 -45.52 0.48 12.95
C GLU A 708 -46.42 -0.65 13.51
N SER A 709 -46.04 -1.91 13.31
CA SER A 709 -46.78 -3.07 13.84
C SER A 709 -46.84 -3.02 15.37
N LYS A 710 -48.01 -3.31 15.93
CA LYS A 710 -48.24 -3.36 17.38
C LYS A 710 -48.18 -4.79 17.88
N CYS A 711 -47.61 -4.98 19.07
CA CYS A 711 -47.55 -6.26 19.74
C CYS A 711 -48.96 -6.71 20.14
N ALA A 712 -49.37 -7.89 19.67
CA ALA A 712 -50.68 -8.47 19.95
C ALA A 712 -51.00 -8.68 21.45
N ILE A 713 -50.00 -8.64 22.33
CA ILE A 713 -50.17 -8.88 23.78
C ILE A 713 -50.38 -7.58 24.57
N CYS A 714 -49.62 -6.52 24.25
CA CYS A 714 -49.59 -5.31 25.07
C CYS A 714 -49.82 -4.01 24.29
N GLY A 715 -50.04 -4.08 22.98
CA GLY A 715 -50.36 -2.92 22.14
C GLY A 715 -49.20 -1.98 21.81
N TRP A 716 -48.02 -2.14 22.43
CA TRP A 716 -46.83 -1.35 22.10
C TRP A 716 -46.25 -1.75 20.74
N ASN A 717 -45.59 -0.81 20.06
CA ASN A 717 -44.90 -1.07 18.80
C ASN A 717 -43.87 -2.20 18.91
N GLU A 718 -43.71 -2.97 17.84
CA GLU A 718 -42.68 -4.01 17.73
C GLU A 718 -41.33 -3.43 17.29
N ILE A 719 -40.24 -4.19 17.47
CA ILE A 719 -38.88 -3.87 17.05
C ILE A 719 -38.31 -4.97 16.14
N GLN A 720 -37.48 -4.60 15.17
CA GLN A 720 -36.84 -5.51 14.23
C GLN A 720 -35.52 -6.09 14.79
N LYS A 721 -35.46 -7.41 14.99
CA LYS A 721 -34.31 -8.18 15.49
C LYS A 721 -33.64 -8.98 14.36
N GLY A 722 -32.73 -8.35 13.60
CA GLY A 722 -32.08 -8.99 12.45
C GLY A 722 -32.94 -8.92 11.18
N LYS A 723 -32.72 -9.81 10.19
CA LYS A 723 -33.44 -9.72 8.90
C LYS A 723 -34.95 -9.97 9.03
N ASP A 724 -35.36 -11.03 9.76
CA ASP A 724 -36.76 -11.53 9.71
C ASP A 724 -37.40 -11.82 11.08
N LYS A 725 -36.96 -11.17 12.17
CA LYS A 725 -37.56 -11.38 13.51
C LYS A 725 -38.12 -10.09 14.08
N VAL A 726 -39.26 -10.19 14.74
CA VAL A 726 -39.92 -9.10 15.45
C VAL A 726 -40.04 -9.41 16.94
N ALA A 727 -39.92 -8.38 17.77
CA ALA A 727 -40.03 -8.45 19.22
C ALA A 727 -40.85 -7.28 19.76
N CYS A 728 -41.43 -7.41 20.95
CA CYS A 728 -42.12 -6.28 21.58
C CYS A 728 -41.12 -5.23 22.08
N SER A 729 -41.44 -3.94 21.95
CA SER A 729 -40.65 -2.83 22.54
C SER A 729 -40.94 -2.59 24.03
N ASN A 730 -42.05 -3.11 24.56
CA ASN A 730 -42.45 -2.91 25.96
C ASN A 730 -41.65 -3.83 26.90
N PRO A 731 -40.82 -3.30 27.82
CA PRO A 731 -40.05 -4.10 28.78
C PRO A 731 -40.90 -5.00 29.68
N SER A 732 -42.16 -4.67 29.90
CA SER A 732 -43.09 -5.44 30.74
C SER A 732 -43.85 -6.53 29.97
N CYS A 733 -43.64 -6.66 28.66
CA CYS A 733 -44.31 -7.65 27.83
C CYS A 733 -43.51 -8.96 27.79
N GLN A 734 -44.20 -10.10 27.83
CA GLN A 734 -43.58 -11.42 27.70
C GLN A 734 -42.83 -11.64 26.37
N ARG A 735 -43.17 -10.87 25.32
CA ARG A 735 -42.48 -10.84 24.03
C ARG A 735 -41.36 -9.79 23.96
N TYR A 736 -40.97 -9.18 25.08
CA TYR A 736 -39.89 -8.19 25.09
C TYR A 736 -38.58 -8.81 24.60
N GLY A 737 -38.05 -8.29 23.49
CA GLY A 737 -36.79 -8.79 22.91
C GLY A 737 -36.86 -10.08 22.06
N GLY A 738 -38.00 -10.79 21.97
CA GLY A 738 -38.18 -11.95 21.07
C GLY A 738 -39.27 -12.94 21.53
N PRO A 739 -39.47 -14.07 20.82
CA PRO A 739 -40.47 -15.09 21.20
C PRO A 739 -40.06 -15.87 22.46
N ASP A 740 -41.08 -16.41 23.12
CA ASP A 740 -41.10 -16.99 24.47
C ASP A 740 -39.95 -17.96 24.80
N LEU A 741 -39.36 -17.79 25.98
CA LEU A 741 -38.19 -18.54 26.48
C LEU A 741 -38.47 -20.05 26.57
N GLN A 742 -39.74 -20.45 26.78
CA GLN A 742 -40.17 -21.86 26.81
C GLN A 742 -40.05 -22.54 25.43
N ALA A 743 -40.55 -21.91 24.37
CA ALA A 743 -40.54 -22.49 23.02
C ALA A 743 -39.11 -22.65 22.43
N LEU A 744 -38.15 -21.84 22.90
CA LEU A 744 -36.74 -21.94 22.52
C LEU A 744 -36.00 -23.07 23.28
N ASN A 745 -36.40 -23.34 24.53
CA ASN A 745 -35.84 -24.42 25.33
C ASN A 745 -36.33 -25.80 24.87
N GLU A 746 -37.60 -25.91 24.47
CA GLU A 746 -38.18 -27.15 23.91
C GLU A 746 -37.51 -27.53 22.58
N ARG A 747 -37.34 -26.57 21.65
CA ARG A 747 -36.63 -26.81 20.38
C ARG A 747 -35.14 -27.10 20.57
N ARG A 748 -34.51 -26.58 21.63
CA ARG A 748 -33.11 -26.90 22.00
C ARG A 748 -32.99 -28.30 22.62
N ALA A 749 -33.98 -28.73 23.40
CA ALA A 749 -34.07 -30.08 23.93
C ALA A 749 -34.28 -31.13 22.82
N GLU A 750 -35.15 -30.87 21.84
CA GLU A 750 -35.34 -31.74 20.67
C GLU A 750 -34.11 -31.84 19.75
N ARG A 751 -33.35 -30.74 19.60
CA ARG A 751 -32.07 -30.78 18.85
C ARG A 751 -30.98 -31.52 19.62
N ALA A 752 -30.95 -31.42 20.94
CA ALA A 752 -29.99 -32.14 21.78
C ALA A 752 -30.23 -33.66 21.81
N SER A 753 -31.48 -34.11 21.69
CA SER A 753 -31.81 -35.54 21.62
C SER A 753 -31.48 -36.16 20.26
N LYS A 754 -31.67 -35.43 19.14
CA LYS A 754 -31.31 -35.90 17.78
C LYS A 754 -29.80 -35.96 17.49
N VAL A 755 -28.98 -35.20 18.21
CA VAL A 755 -27.51 -35.22 18.04
C VAL A 755 -26.86 -36.37 18.85
N LYS A 756 -27.48 -36.81 19.95
CA LYS A 756 -26.96 -37.92 20.78
C LYS A 756 -27.12 -39.31 20.14
N SER A 757 -28.00 -39.50 19.16
CA SER A 757 -28.19 -40.81 18.50
C SER A 757 -27.29 -41.08 17.30
N ARG A 758 -26.53 -40.09 16.79
CA ARG A 758 -25.67 -40.26 15.59
C ARG A 758 -24.16 -40.27 15.88
N GLY A 759 -23.72 -40.06 17.12
CA GLY A 759 -22.30 -39.94 17.48
C GLY A 759 -21.65 -41.16 18.14
N ALA A 760 -22.40 -42.22 18.45
CA ALA A 760 -21.88 -43.40 19.13
C ALA A 760 -21.40 -44.49 18.14
N LYS A 761 -20.35 -44.19 17.36
CA LYS A 761 -19.49 -45.19 16.69
C LYS A 761 -18.16 -44.55 16.29
N ALA A 762 -17.18 -44.55 17.20
CA ALA A 762 -15.74 -44.76 16.91
C ALA A 762 -14.85 -44.52 18.15
N ARG A 763 -14.42 -45.64 18.74
CA ARG A 763 -13.08 -45.97 19.27
C ARG A 763 -12.24 -44.91 20.04
N GLY A 764 -11.91 -45.26 21.29
CA GLY A 764 -10.54 -45.72 21.60
C GLY A 764 -9.60 -44.81 22.40
N LYS A 765 -9.52 -45.11 23.72
CA LYS A 765 -8.38 -45.07 24.68
C LYS A 765 -7.28 -43.98 24.59
N GLY A 766 -7.01 -43.37 25.75
CA GLY A 766 -5.70 -42.77 26.07
C GLY A 766 -5.72 -41.80 27.25
N THR A 767 -5.34 -42.27 28.43
CA THR A 767 -5.28 -41.60 29.74
C THR A 767 -4.21 -40.50 29.84
N THR A 768 -4.50 -39.39 30.54
CA THR A 768 -3.76 -38.91 31.74
C THR A 768 -4.26 -37.53 32.20
N ALA A 769 -4.23 -37.35 33.52
CA ALA A 769 -4.88 -36.30 34.30
C ALA A 769 -4.29 -34.88 34.13
N LYS A 770 -5.13 -33.85 34.32
CA LYS A 770 -4.71 -32.53 34.82
C LYS A 770 -5.87 -31.74 35.45
N LYS A 771 -5.73 -31.55 36.77
CA LYS A 771 -5.95 -30.34 37.58
C LYS A 771 -7.15 -29.44 37.23
N ALA A 772 -8.11 -29.43 38.17
CA ALA A 772 -9.09 -28.38 38.35
C ALA A 772 -8.43 -27.02 38.71
N THR A 773 -8.91 -25.94 38.08
CA THR A 773 -8.70 -24.56 38.53
C THR A 773 -10.05 -23.91 38.80
N LYS A 774 -10.16 -23.37 40.02
CA LYS A 774 -11.29 -22.72 40.67
C LYS A 774 -11.90 -21.53 39.90
N GLU A 775 -13.21 -21.37 40.08
CA GLU A 775 -14.03 -20.19 39.78
C GLU A 775 -13.57 -18.89 40.50
N PRO A 776 -13.97 -17.70 40.00
CA PRO A 776 -13.65 -16.41 40.60
C PRO A 776 -14.56 -16.00 41.78
N ALA A 777 -13.97 -15.14 42.61
CA ALA A 777 -14.35 -14.66 43.94
C ALA A 777 -15.68 -13.90 44.10
N GLY A 778 -16.30 -14.08 45.27
CA GLY A 778 -17.40 -13.26 45.80
C GLY A 778 -17.02 -11.82 46.22
N PRO A 779 -17.92 -11.13 46.95
CA PRO A 779 -17.92 -9.67 47.12
C PRO A 779 -16.67 -9.11 47.82
N PRO A 780 -16.27 -7.84 47.54
CA PRO A 780 -15.04 -7.27 48.08
C PRO A 780 -15.16 -6.98 49.59
N ALA A 781 -14.15 -7.39 50.36
CA ALA A 781 -14.00 -7.17 51.80
C ALA A 781 -14.09 -5.68 52.19
N THR A 782 -14.63 -5.37 53.38
CA THR A 782 -14.74 -3.99 53.92
C THR A 782 -13.34 -3.43 54.25
N TRP A 783 -13.16 -2.10 54.31
CA TRP A 783 -11.84 -1.49 54.58
C TRP A 783 -11.24 -1.97 55.91
N ALA A 784 -12.06 -2.12 56.94
CA ALA A 784 -11.68 -2.69 58.24
C ALA A 784 -11.11 -4.11 58.15
N GLN A 785 -11.50 -4.90 57.12
CA GLN A 785 -10.95 -6.25 56.88
C GLN A 785 -9.62 -6.23 56.12
N LEU A 786 -9.25 -5.09 55.54
CA LEU A 786 -8.06 -4.93 54.68
C LEU A 786 -6.92 -4.22 55.42
N GLU A 787 -7.24 -3.36 56.39
CA GLU A 787 -6.30 -2.55 57.16
C GLU A 787 -5.20 -3.34 57.89
N PRO A 788 -5.49 -4.45 58.63
CA PRO A 788 -4.44 -5.19 59.34
C PRO A 788 -3.34 -5.74 58.41
N LEU A 789 -3.72 -6.11 57.18
CA LEU A 789 -2.80 -6.62 56.18
C LEU A 789 -1.91 -5.54 55.57
N ILE A 790 -2.44 -4.33 55.40
CA ILE A 790 -1.70 -3.16 54.89
C ILE A 790 -0.62 -2.73 55.89
N VAL A 791 -0.99 -2.69 57.18
CA VAL A 791 -0.05 -2.39 58.27
C VAL A 791 1.06 -3.45 58.35
N ALA A 792 0.70 -4.73 58.25
CA ALA A 792 1.64 -5.84 58.36
C ALA A 792 2.66 -5.92 57.20
N VAL A 793 2.37 -5.35 56.03
CA VAL A 793 3.33 -5.21 54.91
C VAL A 793 4.16 -3.91 54.97
N GLY A 794 4.04 -3.15 56.06
CA GLY A 794 4.85 -1.95 56.32
C GLY A 794 4.41 -0.71 55.55
N LEU A 795 3.15 -0.63 55.11
CA LEU A 795 2.61 0.57 54.47
C LEU A 795 1.95 1.50 55.51
N PRO A 796 2.17 2.82 55.42
CA PRO A 796 1.54 3.79 56.33
C PRO A 796 0.02 3.75 56.20
N THR A 797 -0.69 4.00 57.31
CA THR A 797 -2.17 4.01 57.37
C THR A 797 -2.78 5.33 56.90
N ASP A 798 -1.96 6.35 56.64
CA ASP A 798 -2.45 7.58 56.03
C ASP A 798 -2.77 7.34 54.54
N GLN A 799 -3.96 7.77 54.12
CA GLN A 799 -4.48 7.46 52.79
C GLN A 799 -3.83 8.29 51.66
N ALA A 800 -3.03 9.31 51.99
CA ALA A 800 -2.42 10.23 51.02
C ALA A 800 -1.03 9.77 50.54
N GLU A 801 -0.24 9.12 51.40
CA GLU A 801 1.11 8.64 51.08
C GLU A 801 1.09 7.29 50.31
N MET A 802 0.01 6.49 50.49
CA MET A 802 -0.16 5.17 49.86
C MET A 802 -0.25 5.18 48.32
N ALA A 803 -0.65 6.30 47.69
CA ALA A 803 -0.76 6.40 46.23
C ALA A 803 0.61 6.33 45.51
N HIS A 804 1.70 6.65 46.21
CA HIS A 804 3.04 6.79 45.63
C HIS A 804 3.97 5.58 45.81
N ARG A 805 3.69 4.65 46.73
CA ARG A 805 4.61 3.55 47.12
C ARG A 805 4.12 2.13 46.78
N THR A 806 3.51 1.94 45.61
CA THR A 806 2.94 0.62 45.23
C THR A 806 3.93 -0.34 44.56
N GLN A 807 5.14 0.10 44.24
CA GLN A 807 6.19 -0.76 43.69
C GLN A 807 7.07 -1.30 44.83
N GLY A 808 6.87 -2.56 45.19
CA GLY A 808 7.70 -3.29 46.16
C GLY A 808 6.91 -4.00 47.26
N ALA A 809 5.76 -3.48 47.69
CA ALA A 809 5.02 -4.00 48.85
C ALA A 809 4.48 -5.45 48.70
N GLN A 810 4.34 -5.95 47.47
CA GLN A 810 3.88 -7.33 47.24
C GLN A 810 4.87 -8.38 47.77
N SER A 811 6.17 -8.08 47.87
CA SER A 811 7.18 -9.03 48.39
C SER A 811 7.10 -9.23 49.91
N ALA A 812 6.43 -8.33 50.64
CA ALA A 812 6.26 -8.43 52.10
C ALA A 812 4.99 -9.22 52.51
N VAL A 813 4.11 -9.53 51.56
CA VAL A 813 2.84 -10.25 51.80
C VAL A 813 3.01 -11.61 52.48
N PRO A 814 4.02 -12.45 52.17
CA PRO A 814 4.20 -13.74 52.83
C PRO A 814 4.52 -13.62 54.32
N ALA A 815 5.34 -12.64 54.70
CA ALA A 815 5.69 -12.37 56.10
C ALA A 815 4.47 -11.83 56.87
N ALA A 816 3.70 -10.92 56.25
CA ALA A 816 2.47 -10.39 56.81
C ALA A 816 1.38 -11.48 56.98
N ALA A 817 1.28 -12.41 56.03
CA ALA A 817 0.34 -13.54 56.10
C ALA A 817 0.62 -14.41 57.33
N LYS A 818 1.90 -14.71 57.59
CA LYS A 818 2.34 -15.47 58.76
C LYS A 818 2.05 -14.74 60.08
N ALA A 819 2.29 -13.42 60.12
CA ALA A 819 2.03 -12.60 61.31
C ALA A 819 0.52 -12.49 61.64
N LEU A 820 -0.35 -12.57 60.64
CA LEU A 820 -1.80 -12.44 60.77
C LEU A 820 -2.55 -13.78 60.80
N GLY A 821 -1.84 -14.91 60.79
CA GLY A 821 -2.46 -16.24 60.76
C GLY A 821 -3.28 -16.53 59.50
N LEU A 822 -2.96 -15.88 58.38
CA LEU A 822 -3.67 -16.01 57.11
C LEU A 822 -2.92 -16.95 56.16
N GLU A 823 -3.68 -17.71 55.36
CA GLU A 823 -3.12 -18.49 54.24
C GLU A 823 -2.56 -17.52 53.17
N GLU A 824 -1.37 -17.81 52.64
CA GLU A 824 -0.62 -16.88 51.79
C GLU A 824 -1.40 -16.49 50.52
N GLY A 825 -2.15 -17.43 49.95
CA GLY A 825 -3.05 -17.19 48.81
C GLY A 825 -4.21 -16.25 49.15
N ALA A 826 -4.82 -16.40 50.33
CA ALA A 826 -5.85 -15.52 50.85
C ALA A 826 -5.30 -14.10 51.15
N ALA A 827 -4.11 -13.99 51.76
CA ALA A 827 -3.44 -12.72 52.04
C ALA A 827 -3.11 -11.97 50.73
N LEU A 828 -2.60 -12.66 49.71
CA LEU A 828 -2.30 -12.03 48.41
C LEU A 828 -3.56 -11.52 47.70
N LYS A 829 -4.68 -12.23 47.85
CA LYS A 829 -5.98 -11.83 47.30
C LYS A 829 -6.55 -10.60 48.01
N LEU A 830 -6.50 -10.57 49.34
CA LEU A 830 -6.89 -9.41 50.15
C LEU A 830 -6.02 -8.19 49.84
N PHE A 831 -4.69 -8.38 49.72
CA PHE A 831 -3.76 -7.32 49.34
C PHE A 831 -4.11 -6.72 47.97
N ARG A 832 -4.40 -7.54 46.95
CA ARG A 832 -4.82 -7.05 45.63
C ARG A 832 -6.15 -6.31 45.66
N GLN A 833 -7.10 -6.76 46.46
CA GLN A 833 -8.39 -6.09 46.66
C GLN A 833 -8.23 -4.74 47.35
N ALA A 834 -7.35 -4.64 48.36
CA ALA A 834 -6.95 -3.39 49.01
C ALA A 834 -6.32 -2.40 48.03
N MET A 835 -5.33 -2.85 47.25
CA MET A 835 -4.67 -2.00 46.25
C MET A 835 -5.64 -1.51 45.16
N PHE A 836 -6.63 -2.33 44.79
CA PHE A 836 -7.67 -1.95 43.85
C PHE A 836 -8.60 -0.89 44.43
N LYS A 837 -9.09 -1.05 45.67
CA LYS A 837 -9.94 -0.05 46.33
C LYS A 837 -9.24 1.29 46.53
N LEU A 838 -7.99 1.28 47.00
CA LEU A 838 -7.17 2.49 47.15
C LEU A 838 -6.98 3.24 45.82
N ARG A 839 -6.75 2.52 44.72
CA ARG A 839 -6.66 3.13 43.38
C ARG A 839 -7.98 3.76 42.93
N MET A 840 -9.10 3.17 43.33
CA MET A 840 -10.43 3.65 42.97
C MET A 840 -10.84 4.87 43.78
N GLU A 841 -10.48 4.94 45.07
CA GLU A 841 -10.78 6.09 45.94
C GLU A 841 -9.85 7.29 45.66
N PHE A 842 -8.55 7.07 45.41
CA PHE A 842 -7.56 8.15 45.31
C PHE A 842 -7.00 8.39 43.91
N GLY A 843 -7.39 7.58 42.91
CA GLY A 843 -6.87 7.66 41.52
C GLY A 843 -7.31 8.87 40.69
N ARG A 844 -7.95 9.89 41.28
CA ARG A 844 -8.47 11.07 40.55
C ARG A 844 -8.03 12.44 41.07
N SER A 845 -7.18 12.54 42.09
CA SER A 845 -6.62 13.83 42.51
C SER A 845 -5.38 14.20 41.67
N ARG A 846 -5.54 15.19 40.79
CA ARG A 846 -4.41 15.95 40.24
C ARG A 846 -3.79 16.77 41.39
N LYS A 847 -2.46 16.67 41.52
CA LYS A 847 -1.55 17.50 42.34
C LYS A 847 -2.18 18.74 43.03
N PRO A 848 -2.09 18.85 44.36
CA PRO A 848 -1.94 20.14 45.02
C PRO A 848 -0.49 20.62 44.91
N VAL A 849 -0.33 21.94 44.95
CA VAL A 849 0.93 22.70 44.95
C VAL A 849 1.44 22.82 46.40
N GLY A 850 2.77 22.69 46.62
CA GLY A 850 3.47 22.84 47.91
C GLY A 850 3.51 21.55 48.74
N GLU A 851 4.59 21.06 49.34
CA GLU A 851 5.97 21.49 49.59
C GLU A 851 6.89 20.25 49.41
N LYS A 852 8.13 20.44 48.93
CA LYS A 852 9.14 19.36 48.93
C LYS A 852 9.79 19.25 50.33
N PRO A 853 10.11 18.05 50.82
CA PRO A 853 10.87 17.88 52.05
C PRO A 853 12.27 18.52 51.89
N LYS A 854 12.71 19.20 52.95
CA LYS A 854 14.03 19.82 53.07
C LYS A 854 15.11 18.77 52.83
N ALA A 855 15.66 18.77 51.61
CA ALA A 855 17.00 18.27 51.38
C ALA A 855 17.99 19.24 52.01
N ALA A 856 19.00 18.72 52.70
CA ALA A 856 20.13 19.48 53.23
C ALA A 856 20.66 20.48 52.19
N PRO A 857 21.11 21.68 52.61
CA PRO A 857 21.48 22.73 51.67
C PRO A 857 22.71 22.30 50.87
N ARG A 858 22.49 21.84 49.63
CA ARG A 858 23.53 21.92 48.62
C ARG A 858 23.70 23.40 48.31
N LYS A 859 24.75 24.00 48.87
CA LYS A 859 25.29 25.28 48.40
C LYS A 859 25.31 25.24 46.87
N ALA A 860 24.55 26.13 46.24
CA ALA A 860 24.77 26.46 44.85
C ALA A 860 26.18 27.05 44.77
N ALA A 861 27.16 26.22 44.38
CA ALA A 861 28.43 26.72 43.92
C ALA A 861 28.13 27.48 42.63
N ASN A 862 28.27 28.81 42.72
CA ASN A 862 28.20 29.72 41.61
C ASN A 862 29.49 29.53 40.79
N ASP A 863 29.67 28.35 40.17
CA ASP A 863 30.86 28.02 39.42
C ASP A 863 30.78 28.74 38.06
N LYS A 864 31.51 29.85 37.93
CA LYS A 864 31.77 30.46 36.62
C LYS A 864 32.36 29.39 35.68
N PRO A 865 31.97 29.38 34.38
CA PRO A 865 32.59 28.49 33.41
C PRO A 865 34.11 28.73 33.39
N ALA A 866 34.89 27.65 33.43
CA ALA A 866 36.34 27.71 33.49
C ALA A 866 36.92 28.59 32.36
N THR A 867 37.82 29.50 32.74
CA THR A 867 38.54 30.35 31.79
C THR A 867 39.56 29.52 31.02
N TRP A 868 40.11 30.04 29.92
CA TRP A 868 41.12 29.28 29.15
C TRP A 868 42.35 28.96 30.01
N LYS A 869 42.76 29.92 30.84
CA LYS A 869 43.84 29.79 31.82
C LYS A 869 43.60 28.68 32.84
N ASP A 870 42.34 28.39 33.18
CA ASP A 870 41.96 27.30 34.09
C ASP A 870 42.02 25.90 33.44
N LEU A 871 41.99 25.85 32.10
CA LEU A 871 41.89 24.62 31.31
C LEU A 871 43.22 24.24 30.62
N GLU A 872 44.14 25.19 30.47
CA GLU A 872 45.45 25.03 29.84
C GLU A 872 46.33 23.95 30.51
N PRO A 873 46.46 23.87 31.86
CA PRO A 873 47.24 22.80 32.51
C PRO A 873 46.65 21.41 32.28
N PHE A 874 45.33 21.33 32.05
CA PHE A 874 44.60 20.09 31.83
C PHE A 874 44.81 19.55 30.41
N LEU A 875 44.69 20.43 29.40
CA LEU A 875 44.92 20.09 28.00
C LEU A 875 46.38 19.73 27.73
N SER A 876 47.31 20.44 28.37
CA SER A 876 48.75 20.17 28.31
C SER A 876 49.11 18.80 28.92
N LYS A 877 48.61 18.47 30.12
CA LYS A 877 48.83 17.15 30.75
C LYS A 877 48.14 15.99 30.03
N ALA A 878 47.04 16.25 29.32
CA ALA A 878 46.36 15.26 28.50
C ALA A 878 47.04 15.06 27.12
N GLY A 879 48.03 15.88 26.77
CA GLY A 879 48.76 15.81 25.51
C GLY A 879 47.92 16.15 24.27
N ILE A 880 46.89 17.00 24.42
CA ILE A 880 45.91 17.29 23.36
C ILE A 880 46.14 18.71 22.81
N THR A 881 46.64 18.78 21.59
CA THR A 881 46.70 20.01 20.78
C THR A 881 45.32 20.35 20.17
N PRO A 882 45.06 21.61 19.80
CA PRO A 882 43.83 22.00 19.10
C PRO A 882 43.61 21.20 17.79
N GLU A 883 44.66 20.86 17.06
CA GLU A 883 44.58 20.03 15.85
C GLU A 883 44.26 18.55 16.18
N GLN A 884 44.74 18.02 17.30
CA GLN A 884 44.36 16.68 17.78
C GLN A 884 42.91 16.62 18.26
N ALA A 885 42.31 17.73 18.71
CA ALA A 885 40.88 17.79 19.05
C ALA A 885 39.97 17.65 17.80
N GLU A 886 40.42 18.13 16.64
CA GLU A 886 39.76 17.93 15.35
C GLU A 886 39.83 16.46 14.88
N VAL A 887 40.95 15.76 15.16
CA VAL A 887 41.09 14.32 14.90
C VAL A 887 40.29 13.48 15.90
N ALA A 888 40.29 13.83 17.19
CA ALA A 888 39.50 13.16 18.24
C ALA A 888 37.98 13.34 18.04
N ARG A 889 37.55 14.39 17.34
CA ARG A 889 36.17 14.58 16.88
C ARG A 889 35.79 13.58 15.79
N ARG A 890 36.75 13.11 14.98
CA ARG A 890 36.54 12.16 13.87
C ARG A 890 36.69 10.69 14.28
N THR A 891 37.29 10.40 15.44
CA THR A 891 37.43 9.03 15.97
C THR A 891 37.23 8.99 17.49
N GLN A 892 36.19 8.31 17.99
CA GLN A 892 35.91 8.17 19.42
C GLN A 892 36.99 7.31 20.13
N GLY A 893 37.98 7.95 20.76
CA GLY A 893 39.05 7.21 21.48
C GLY A 893 39.54 7.81 22.80
N ALA A 894 39.27 9.09 23.11
CA ALA A 894 40.00 9.78 24.19
C ALA A 894 39.41 9.66 25.62
N GLN A 895 38.25 9.01 25.81
CA GLN A 895 37.69 8.87 27.18
C GLN A 895 38.51 7.94 28.09
N LYS A 896 39.39 7.08 27.54
CA LYS A 896 40.24 6.18 28.32
C LYS A 896 41.37 6.90 29.07
N ALA A 897 41.86 8.04 28.56
CA ALA A 897 42.95 8.80 29.20
C ALA A 897 42.51 9.60 30.44
N VAL A 898 41.19 9.79 30.64
CA VAL A 898 40.64 10.63 31.71
C VAL A 898 40.98 10.11 33.11
N ALA A 899 41.18 8.80 33.28
CA ALA A 899 41.51 8.21 34.58
C ALA A 899 42.95 8.51 35.03
N GLU A 900 43.91 8.53 34.10
CA GLU A 900 45.31 8.86 34.40
C GLU A 900 45.50 10.35 34.67
N VAL A 901 44.82 11.20 33.89
CA VAL A 901 44.84 12.66 34.07
C VAL A 901 44.19 13.07 35.40
N ALA A 902 43.12 12.38 35.83
CA ALA A 902 42.51 12.60 37.14
C ALA A 902 43.49 12.34 38.29
N LYS A 903 44.27 11.27 38.18
CA LYS A 903 45.30 10.88 39.16
C LYS A 903 46.45 11.88 39.21
N GLY A 904 46.90 12.40 38.06
CA GLY A 904 47.98 13.39 37.96
C GLY A 904 47.59 14.84 38.34
N LEU A 905 46.30 15.10 38.58
CA LEU A 905 45.76 16.42 38.96
C LEU A 905 45.17 16.45 40.37
N GLY A 906 45.14 15.32 41.08
CA GLY A 906 44.53 15.23 42.41
C GLY A 906 43.02 15.53 42.41
N LYS A 907 42.33 15.35 41.27
CA LYS A 907 40.89 15.61 41.11
C LYS A 907 40.12 14.31 40.89
N SER A 908 38.83 14.32 41.23
CA SER A 908 37.97 13.16 40.97
C SER A 908 37.84 12.91 39.46
N LYS A 909 37.60 11.66 39.08
CA LYS A 909 37.37 11.29 37.66
C LYS A 909 36.20 12.05 37.06
N ASP A 910 35.15 12.29 37.84
CA ASP A 910 33.97 13.03 37.40
C ASP A 910 34.24 14.53 37.22
N ASP A 911 35.02 15.15 38.11
CA ASP A 911 35.43 16.56 37.97
C ASP A 911 36.36 16.76 36.77
N THR A 912 37.26 15.78 36.56
CA THR A 912 38.18 15.72 35.42
C THR A 912 37.41 15.56 34.10
N LEU A 913 36.38 14.71 34.08
CA LEU A 913 35.50 14.52 32.92
C LEU A 913 34.63 15.76 32.66
N LYS A 914 34.19 16.46 33.72
CA LYS A 914 33.45 17.71 33.61
C LYS A 914 34.32 18.82 33.01
N LEU A 915 35.56 18.97 33.46
CA LEU A 915 36.53 19.93 32.91
C LEU A 915 36.89 19.59 31.46
N PHE A 916 37.09 18.31 31.13
CA PHE A 916 37.33 17.86 29.75
C PHE A 916 36.18 18.26 28.82
N ARG A 917 34.93 18.02 29.23
CA ARG A 917 33.74 18.39 28.44
C ARG A 917 33.62 19.90 28.26
N GLN A 918 33.93 20.68 29.30
CA GLN A 918 33.94 22.15 29.22
C GLN A 918 35.04 22.67 28.29
N ALA A 919 36.23 22.07 28.32
CA ALA A 919 37.33 22.40 27.40
C ALA A 919 36.96 22.10 25.93
N MET A 920 36.44 20.90 25.64
CA MET A 920 36.01 20.54 24.28
C MET A 920 34.89 21.44 23.76
N PHE A 921 33.95 21.85 24.61
CA PHE A 921 32.92 22.80 24.25
C PHE A 921 33.50 24.18 23.92
N LYS A 922 34.46 24.67 24.71
CA LYS A 922 35.08 25.98 24.50
C LYS A 922 35.96 26.03 23.25
N ILE A 923 36.75 24.97 23.01
CA ILE A 923 37.54 24.81 21.77
C ILE A 923 36.61 24.82 20.54
N ARG A 924 35.47 24.13 20.60
CA ARG A 924 34.47 24.13 19.53
C ARG A 924 33.88 25.51 19.26
N MET A 925 33.63 26.29 20.31
CA MET A 925 33.06 27.64 20.19
C MET A 925 34.07 28.62 19.58
N GLU A 926 35.33 28.60 20.01
CA GLU A 926 36.37 29.46 19.46
C GLU A 926 36.75 29.07 18.02
N TYR A 927 36.84 27.78 17.70
CA TYR A 927 37.01 27.33 16.31
C TYR A 927 35.82 27.70 15.42
N GLY A 928 34.60 27.63 15.96
CA GLY A 928 33.39 28.08 15.26
C GLY A 928 33.38 29.58 14.96
N LYS A 929 34.02 30.41 15.81
CA LYS A 929 34.23 31.84 15.55
C LYS A 929 35.31 32.07 14.50
N ALA A 930 36.48 31.44 14.64
CA ALA A 930 37.58 31.55 13.68
C ALA A 930 37.16 31.11 12.27
N LYS A 931 36.36 30.04 12.13
CA LYS A 931 35.82 29.60 10.84
C LYS A 931 34.81 30.58 10.24
N LYS A 932 34.05 31.31 11.07
CA LYS A 932 33.14 32.36 10.58
C LYS A 932 33.91 33.60 10.12
N GLU A 933 35.03 33.92 10.76
CA GLU A 933 35.90 35.03 10.37
C GLU A 933 36.68 34.71 9.08
N MET A 934 37.12 33.46 8.88
CA MET A 934 37.78 33.00 7.63
C MET A 934 36.84 32.82 6.43
N VAL A 935 35.51 32.79 6.63
CA VAL A 935 34.51 32.69 5.56
C VAL A 935 33.87 34.06 5.28
N GLY A 936 34.15 35.06 6.11
CA GLY A 936 33.71 36.45 5.96
C GLY A 936 34.79 37.43 5.50
N ALA A 937 36.05 36.99 5.36
CA ALA A 937 37.16 37.67 4.69
C ALA A 937 37.48 36.91 3.40
#